data_AF-A0A1W2LQY7-F1
#
_entry.id   AF-A0A1W2LQY7-F1
#
_cell.length_a   1.000
_cell.length_b   1.000
_cell.length_c   1.000
_cell.angle_alpha   90.00
_cell.angle_beta   90.00
_cell.angle_gamma   90.00
#
_symmetry.space_group_name_H-M   'P 1'
#
loop_
_entity.id
_entity.type
_entity.pdbx_description
1 polymer ?
#
loop_
_entity_poly.entity_id
_entity_poly.type
_entity_poly.pdbx_seq_one_letter_code
_entity_poly.pdbx_strand_id
1 'polypeptide(L)'
;MPGFRRNNGPRDPGEGDQNGDTSLPPLDPFDPNPDKRYEVPASELMKPGTTGLLRWRRQATNAPIVQVEDAYITGTLDLRAADIKYLFRFERCRFEHPPDVREAHLLGLVFRKCWLPGLKARNLRTRNDVRLIRSVVHVDAEHEIEETTVQRGDDRERGMPNAAVNLTDAVIEGSVVLTRTVITHPRGKAIQADRVNIVGALLAYRLVANGEVRIPGMRAGGNVNFSGATLNNRDGFALNGNGIHIGGSLLCEVDNYGPAAQRKRFSASGIMFLPSATVDSDIIFREAKLSVNQSGPIVVDAWKSNDPYIDPRPALVADRSTVNGNLELSDGMQATGTLRMVNARIGGSLRLAGAEVQVVRGQSIPYYDRAIHLDGTTIGGDLEATSLRVPSGQLRMADITVGGNVLAWNSMFLHPRRDVFSARRAKIAGNFQLTDATVQGTLRLQGAEIGGSVNLFGTSLTEPGARTRTSYSLDVRTARIGRDLILTENKERPFVAQGGVNLDGAQIARRVDFRGARLGSLPQHGIALDGSDVSADEFLLTPAVPPDGRIVLRRAHCGTLGDNEAFWASATGIELEDFRYDALQEDIALDDDRAIDHRIALLRKAMDGYRPGPYDQLAATLRASGNEEHASTVLLKKQQFRYEALAKGFKFFGPGVHVWSWLQRSMVGYGFRPVRALGWLLTLLVLGSLWFGFGVDDCVTKPNLTVSGPRCLVNQDDTGLQWNPVLYTIDLLVPIVDFGNKSRWYMHGMDNWVAAGFTASGWVLATTVAAGISRMLRRDN
;
A
#
# COMPACT_ATOMS: atom_id res chain seq x y z
N MET A 1 25.57 34.43 48.47
CA MET A 1 24.97 34.98 49.70
C MET A 1 26.10 35.03 50.72
N PRO A 2 26.60 36.24 51.01
CA PRO A 2 26.16 36.95 52.21
C PRO A 2 25.65 38.35 51.86
N GLY A 3 24.51 38.73 52.45
CA GLY A 3 23.99 40.09 52.41
C GLY A 3 24.63 40.90 53.53
N PHE A 4 24.96 42.17 53.27
CA PHE A 4 25.28 43.10 54.35
C PHE A 4 24.74 44.50 54.10
N ARG A 5 24.33 45.05 55.25
CA ARG A 5 23.60 46.27 55.60
C ARG A 5 24.25 47.57 55.14
N ARG A 6 23.45 48.63 55.05
CA ARG A 6 23.87 50.03 54.88
C ARG A 6 24.24 50.65 56.24
N ASN A 7 25.45 51.20 56.33
CA ASN A 7 25.91 52.09 57.40
C ASN A 7 25.30 53.49 57.21
N ASN A 8 24.70 54.06 58.25
CA ASN A 8 24.33 55.47 58.30
C ASN A 8 25.32 56.23 59.21
N GLY A 9 25.78 57.41 58.74
CA GLY A 9 26.55 58.39 59.51
C GLY A 9 25.72 59.08 60.62
N PRO A 10 26.31 60.00 61.40
CA PRO A 10 26.14 60.07 62.85
C PRO A 10 24.76 60.57 63.31
N ARG A 11 24.34 60.01 64.45
CA ARG A 11 23.06 60.18 65.17
C ARG A 11 22.97 61.53 65.90
N ASP A 12 21.76 62.08 65.91
CA ASP A 12 21.20 62.86 67.02
C ASP A 12 20.34 61.90 67.89
N PRO A 13 20.36 61.97 69.24
CA PRO A 13 19.75 60.94 70.08
C PRO A 13 18.33 61.32 70.52
N GLY A 14 17.34 60.54 70.09
CA GLY A 14 15.98 60.61 70.63
C GLY A 14 15.02 59.63 69.97
N GLU A 15 14.63 58.61 70.75
CA GLU A 15 13.45 57.73 70.58
C GLU A 15 13.47 56.54 69.58
N GLY A 16 13.50 55.33 70.16
CA GLY A 16 12.62 54.23 69.77
C GLY A 16 13.10 53.27 68.68
N ASP A 17 13.84 52.23 69.07
CA ASP A 17 14.20 51.09 68.21
C ASP A 17 12.96 50.25 67.78
N GLN A 18 12.58 50.34 66.50
CA GLN A 18 11.85 49.29 65.77
C GLN A 18 12.50 49.09 64.39
N ASN A 19 13.70 48.50 64.35
CA ASN A 19 14.32 48.04 63.10
C ASN A 19 13.77 46.67 62.70
N GLY A 20 12.60 46.65 62.06
CA GLY A 20 12.14 45.54 61.23
C GLY A 20 12.83 45.59 59.86
N ASP A 21 13.51 44.51 59.49
CA ASP A 21 14.17 44.31 58.20
C ASP A 21 13.14 44.35 57.06
N THR A 22 12.88 45.53 56.49
CA THR A 22 11.88 45.76 55.44
C THR A 22 12.46 45.48 54.05
N SER A 23 12.88 44.24 53.80
CA SER A 23 13.04 43.78 52.41
C SER A 23 11.65 43.53 51.83
N LEU A 24 11.25 44.36 50.87
CA LEU A 24 10.02 44.17 50.10
C LEU A 24 9.99 42.74 49.51
N PRO A 25 8.85 42.03 49.56
CA PRO A 25 8.74 40.70 48.94
C PRO A 25 9.01 40.78 47.43
N PRO A 26 9.43 39.69 46.75
CA PRO A 26 9.57 39.71 45.30
C PRO A 26 8.27 40.12 44.62
N LEU A 27 8.35 40.92 43.56
CA LEU A 27 7.17 41.33 42.79
C LEU A 27 6.56 40.08 42.15
N ASP A 28 5.23 39.93 42.25
CA ASP A 28 4.47 39.06 41.36
C ASP A 28 4.00 39.87 40.14
N PRO A 29 4.68 39.75 38.99
CA PRO A 29 4.34 40.53 37.81
C PRO A 29 3.03 40.10 37.16
N PHE A 30 2.49 38.94 37.56
CA PHE A 30 1.27 38.35 36.99
C PHE A 30 -0.01 38.74 37.75
N ASP A 31 0.11 39.43 38.90
CA ASP A 31 -1.04 39.99 39.61
C ASP A 31 -1.76 40.99 38.67
N PRO A 32 -3.09 40.86 38.44
CA PRO A 32 -3.84 41.82 37.64
C PRO A 32 -3.75 43.26 38.17
N ASN A 33 -3.53 43.46 39.48
CA ASN A 33 -3.38 44.76 40.11
C ASN A 33 -1.91 44.99 40.53
N PRO A 34 -1.08 45.64 39.68
CA PRO A 34 0.33 45.80 39.97
C PRO A 34 0.58 46.66 41.21
N ASP A 35 1.49 46.21 42.07
CA ASP A 35 1.90 46.94 43.26
C ASP A 35 2.75 48.17 42.89
N LYS A 36 2.19 49.35 43.13
CA LYS A 36 2.82 50.65 42.82
C LYS A 36 4.13 50.89 43.58
N ARG A 37 4.42 50.13 44.65
CA ARG A 37 5.69 50.24 45.38
C ARG A 37 6.91 49.88 44.52
N TYR A 38 6.72 49.13 43.43
CA TYR A 38 7.77 48.73 42.50
C TYR A 38 7.77 49.56 41.21
N GLU A 39 7.05 50.68 41.18
CA GLU A 39 6.93 51.52 39.99
C GLU A 39 8.27 52.15 39.59
N VAL A 40 8.66 51.99 38.33
CA VAL A 40 9.87 52.56 37.72
C VAL A 40 9.49 53.16 36.35
N PRO A 41 9.56 54.49 36.17
CA PRO A 41 9.29 55.09 34.87
C PRO A 41 10.31 54.63 33.82
N ALA A 42 9.85 54.22 32.63
CA ALA A 42 10.71 53.75 31.55
C ALA A 42 11.77 54.79 31.13
N SER A 43 11.47 56.08 31.27
CA SER A 43 12.42 57.18 31.02
C SER A 43 13.64 57.17 31.94
N GLU A 44 13.55 56.59 33.14
CA GLU A 44 14.68 56.44 34.06
C GLU A 44 15.63 55.33 33.62
N LEU A 45 15.11 54.27 32.99
CA LEU A 45 15.92 53.18 32.43
C LEU A 45 16.78 53.65 31.24
N MET A 46 16.42 54.77 30.62
CA MET A 46 17.09 55.37 29.47
C MET A 46 18.15 56.42 29.84
N LYS A 47 18.18 56.90 31.09
CA LYS A 47 19.15 57.91 31.53
C LYS A 47 20.51 57.26 31.82
N PRO A 48 21.61 57.67 31.17
CA PRO A 48 22.94 57.21 31.54
C PRO A 48 23.34 57.76 32.92
N GLY A 49 23.08 56.96 33.97
CA GLY A 49 23.61 57.07 35.32
C GLY A 49 23.22 58.34 36.10
N THR A 50 22.20 58.26 36.96
CA THR A 50 22.07 59.13 38.17
C THR A 50 21.08 58.65 39.25
N THR A 51 20.28 57.60 39.08
CA THR A 51 19.37 57.10 40.15
C THR A 51 19.78 55.71 40.65
N GLY A 52 19.85 55.57 41.98
CA GLY A 52 20.52 54.48 42.71
C GLY A 52 19.94 53.07 42.64
N LEU A 53 19.15 52.74 41.60
CA LEU A 53 18.60 51.39 41.34
C LEU A 53 19.38 50.63 40.25
N LEU A 54 20.18 51.32 39.43
CA LEU A 54 21.03 50.72 38.40
C LEU A 54 22.39 50.31 38.98
N ARG A 55 22.55 49.07 39.42
CA ARG A 55 23.90 48.51 39.67
C ARG A 55 24.54 48.09 38.35
N TRP A 56 25.35 48.98 37.75
CA TRP A 56 26.35 48.59 36.76
C TRP A 56 27.39 47.68 37.40
N ARG A 57 27.11 46.38 37.47
CA ARG A 57 28.10 45.41 37.94
C ARG A 57 29.06 45.15 36.78
N ARG A 58 30.20 45.84 36.76
CA ARG A 58 31.37 45.43 35.96
C ARG A 58 31.83 44.08 36.48
N GLN A 59 31.34 42.99 35.87
CA GLN A 59 31.94 41.69 36.04
C GLN A 59 33.11 41.64 35.05
N ALA A 60 34.33 41.78 35.56
CA ALA A 60 35.56 41.80 34.77
C ALA A 60 35.69 40.46 34.03
N THR A 61 35.20 40.43 32.77
CA THR A 61 35.31 39.43 31.68
C THR A 61 34.03 39.30 30.86
N ASN A 62 32.88 39.81 31.31
CA ASN A 62 31.61 39.68 30.61
C ASN A 62 31.10 41.01 30.06
N ALA A 63 30.46 40.93 28.89
CA ALA A 63 29.85 42.04 28.20
C ALA A 63 28.83 42.79 29.10
N PRO A 64 28.67 44.11 28.96
CA PRO A 64 28.02 44.91 30.00
C PRO A 64 26.49 44.65 30.04
N ILE A 65 25.96 44.31 31.22
CA ILE A 65 24.56 43.92 31.43
C ILE A 65 23.81 45.07 32.12
N VAL A 66 22.65 45.43 31.57
CA VAL A 66 21.64 46.26 32.25
C VAL A 66 20.60 45.32 32.84
N GLN A 67 20.58 45.20 34.16
CA GLN A 67 19.69 44.29 34.88
C GLN A 67 18.65 45.08 35.67
N VAL A 68 17.39 44.74 35.45
CA VAL A 68 16.22 45.28 36.15
C VAL A 68 15.48 44.11 36.78
N GLU A 69 15.24 44.18 38.09
CA GLU A 69 14.53 43.14 38.84
C GLU A 69 13.39 43.75 39.64
N ASP A 70 12.30 42.98 39.80
CA ASP A 70 11.17 43.33 40.67
C ASP A 70 10.64 44.74 40.40
N ALA A 71 10.28 45.02 39.15
CA ALA A 71 9.88 46.36 38.70
C ALA A 71 8.56 46.36 37.92
N TYR A 72 7.68 47.30 38.24
CA TYR A 72 6.53 47.70 37.43
C TYR A 72 6.92 48.89 36.56
N ILE A 73 7.18 48.65 35.29
CA ILE A 73 7.71 49.64 34.36
C ILE A 73 6.56 50.42 33.74
N THR A 74 6.45 51.70 34.10
CA THR A 74 5.42 52.62 33.59
C THR A 74 5.92 53.45 32.40
N GLY A 75 5.03 53.81 31.49
CA GLY A 75 5.38 54.38 30.19
C GLY A 75 6.01 53.38 29.21
N THR A 76 6.38 53.86 28.01
CA THR A 76 6.94 53.01 26.94
C THR A 76 8.46 52.92 27.06
N LEU A 77 9.00 51.71 27.17
CA LEU A 77 10.43 51.45 26.96
C LEU A 77 10.74 51.53 25.46
N ASP A 78 11.12 52.71 24.98
CA ASP A 78 11.46 52.98 23.59
C ASP A 78 12.98 52.92 23.37
N LEU A 79 13.42 51.85 22.71
CA LEU A 79 14.78 51.60 22.25
C LEU A 79 14.84 51.59 20.72
N ARG A 80 13.88 52.20 20.02
CA ARG A 80 13.80 52.16 18.56
C ARG A 80 15.06 52.73 17.93
N ALA A 81 15.59 52.02 16.94
CA ALA A 81 16.81 52.37 16.20
C ALA A 81 18.05 52.61 17.08
N ALA A 82 18.03 52.17 18.35
CA ALA A 82 19.12 52.39 19.28
C ALA A 82 20.26 51.39 19.03
N ASP A 83 21.51 51.87 18.96
CA ASP A 83 22.72 51.01 18.92
C ASP A 83 23.37 50.96 20.31
N ILE A 84 23.02 49.92 21.07
CA ILE A 84 23.39 49.77 22.48
C ILE A 84 24.14 48.45 22.68
N LYS A 85 25.42 48.55 23.03
CA LYS A 85 26.31 47.38 23.25
C LYS A 85 26.09 46.67 24.60
N TYR A 86 24.89 46.77 25.18
CA TYR A 86 24.52 46.20 26.47
C TYR A 86 23.48 45.09 26.33
N LEU A 87 23.56 44.10 27.22
CA LEU A 87 22.55 43.05 27.34
C LEU A 87 21.50 43.50 28.33
N PHE A 88 20.25 43.62 27.89
CA PHE A 88 19.13 43.95 28.77
C PHE A 88 18.55 42.69 29.39
N ARG A 89 18.45 42.67 30.71
CA ARG A 89 17.87 41.56 31.50
C ARG A 89 16.81 42.09 32.45
N PHE A 90 15.57 41.68 32.21
CA PHE A 90 14.43 41.92 33.07
C PHE A 90 14.07 40.61 33.79
N GLU A 91 13.97 40.65 35.10
CA GLU A 91 13.56 39.51 35.91
C GLU A 91 12.45 39.89 36.88
N ARG A 92 11.31 39.17 36.84
CA ARG A 92 10.11 39.49 37.63
C ARG A 92 9.61 40.92 37.42
N CYS A 93 9.58 41.37 36.17
CA CYS A 93 9.09 42.70 35.81
C CYS A 93 7.71 42.65 35.11
N ARG A 94 6.90 43.69 35.30
CA ARG A 94 5.65 43.92 34.55
C ARG A 94 5.77 45.23 33.77
N PHE A 95 5.31 45.23 32.53
CA PHE A 95 5.31 46.43 31.67
C PHE A 95 3.90 46.97 31.52
N GLU A 96 3.72 48.29 31.59
CA GLU A 96 2.45 48.97 31.29
C GLU A 96 2.20 49.03 29.78
N HIS A 97 3.23 49.34 28.99
CA HIS A 97 3.17 49.42 27.53
C HIS A 97 4.15 48.44 26.85
N PRO A 98 3.88 48.03 25.59
CA PRO A 98 4.75 47.09 24.89
C PRO A 98 6.17 47.67 24.70
N PRO A 99 7.24 46.99 25.15
CA PRO A 99 8.59 47.42 24.85
C PRO A 99 8.83 47.51 23.34
N ASP A 100 9.43 48.61 22.90
CA ASP A 100 9.72 48.91 21.50
C ASP A 100 11.23 48.87 21.26
N VAL A 101 11.69 47.79 20.64
CA VAL A 101 13.09 47.56 20.25
C VAL A 101 13.22 47.44 18.73
N ARG A 102 12.29 48.05 17.98
CA ARG A 102 12.32 48.05 16.52
C ARG A 102 13.62 48.66 16.01
N GLU A 103 14.25 48.02 15.03
CA GLU A 103 15.50 48.47 14.39
C GLU A 103 16.68 48.66 15.37
N ALA A 104 16.55 48.20 16.62
CA ALA A 104 17.61 48.32 17.61
C ALA A 104 18.75 47.35 17.34
N HIS A 105 19.97 47.72 17.69
CA HIS A 105 21.14 46.85 17.73
C HIS A 105 21.54 46.64 19.20
N LEU A 106 21.26 45.45 19.72
CA LEU A 106 21.50 45.10 21.12
C LEU A 106 22.58 44.02 21.25
N LEU A 107 23.17 43.90 22.42
CA LEU A 107 24.00 42.73 22.72
C LEU A 107 23.14 41.50 23.03
N GLY A 108 21.99 41.66 23.67
CA GLY A 108 21.08 40.57 24.05
C GLY A 108 19.85 41.12 24.77
N LEU A 109 18.75 40.37 24.74
CA LEU A 109 17.48 40.77 25.35
C LEU A 109 16.85 39.60 26.10
N VAL A 110 16.68 39.75 27.42
CA VAL A 110 16.22 38.67 28.30
C VAL A 110 15.07 39.15 29.18
N PHE A 111 13.96 38.45 29.11
CA PHE A 111 12.80 38.56 30.00
C PHE A 111 12.62 37.22 30.72
N ARG A 112 12.62 37.25 32.06
CA ARG A 112 12.46 36.05 32.89
C ARG A 112 11.38 36.27 33.91
N LYS A 113 10.34 35.43 33.87
CA LYS A 113 9.14 35.60 34.70
C LYS A 113 8.55 37.00 34.58
N CYS A 114 8.46 37.55 33.36
CA CYS A 114 7.93 38.89 33.15
C CYS A 114 6.50 38.84 32.59
N TRP A 115 5.74 39.90 32.77
CA TRP A 115 4.47 40.14 32.07
C TRP A 115 4.63 41.31 31.10
N LEU A 116 4.28 41.09 29.83
CA LEU A 116 4.37 42.10 28.76
C LEU A 116 3.02 42.24 28.04
N PRO A 117 2.58 43.47 27.73
CA PRO A 117 1.40 43.71 26.90
C PRO A 117 1.68 43.58 25.38
N GLY A 118 2.88 43.11 25.02
CA GLY A 118 3.39 42.94 23.65
C GLY A 118 4.91 43.14 23.60
N LEU A 119 5.55 42.78 22.48
CA LEU A 119 6.97 43.03 22.22
C LEU A 119 7.15 43.42 20.74
N LYS A 120 7.55 44.68 20.50
CA LYS A 120 7.79 45.22 19.15
C LYS A 120 9.29 45.12 18.84
N ALA A 121 9.68 44.15 18.02
CA ALA A 121 11.09 43.85 17.73
C ALA A 121 11.36 43.60 16.22
N ARG A 122 10.61 44.29 15.34
CA ARG A 122 10.84 44.27 13.89
C ARG A 122 12.23 44.82 13.56
N ASN A 123 12.96 44.18 12.66
CA ASN A 123 14.34 44.56 12.29
C ASN A 123 15.32 44.61 13.48
N LEU A 124 15.01 43.98 14.62
CA LEU A 124 15.93 43.90 15.76
C LEU A 124 17.19 43.13 15.35
N ARG A 125 18.37 43.64 15.73
CA ARG A 125 19.63 42.89 15.66
C ARG A 125 20.16 42.63 17.06
N THR A 126 20.53 41.39 17.33
CA THR A 126 21.19 41.02 18.59
C THR A 126 22.39 40.12 18.36
N ARG A 127 23.48 40.40 19.07
CA ARG A 127 24.70 39.58 19.06
C ARG A 127 24.62 38.33 19.95
N ASN A 128 23.57 38.22 20.75
CA ASN A 128 23.30 37.11 21.64
C ASN A 128 21.81 36.77 21.58
N ASP A 129 21.32 36.01 22.54
CA ASP A 129 19.97 35.48 22.55
C ASP A 129 18.89 36.55 22.77
N VAL A 130 17.71 36.28 22.20
CA VAL A 130 16.43 36.85 22.65
C VAL A 130 15.71 35.80 23.49
N ARG A 131 15.49 36.07 24.78
CA ARG A 131 14.93 35.08 25.72
C ARG A 131 13.68 35.61 26.38
N LEU A 132 12.56 34.91 26.24
CA LEU A 132 11.37 35.03 27.07
C LEU A 132 11.20 33.69 27.79
N ILE A 133 11.52 33.65 29.07
CA ILE A 133 11.50 32.40 29.86
C ILE A 133 10.47 32.52 30.98
N ARG A 134 9.51 31.59 31.03
CA ARG A 134 8.43 31.59 32.04
C ARG A 134 7.66 32.91 32.09
N SER A 135 7.56 33.61 30.96
CA SER A 135 6.95 34.94 30.88
C SER A 135 5.54 34.84 30.28
N VAL A 136 4.75 35.89 30.43
CA VAL A 136 3.42 36.03 29.83
C VAL A 136 3.45 37.23 28.90
N VAL A 137 3.04 37.05 27.66
CA VAL A 137 2.76 38.12 26.71
C VAL A 137 1.28 38.08 26.40
N HIS A 138 0.55 39.12 26.78
CA HIS A 138 -0.91 39.19 26.60
C HIS A 138 -1.25 40.48 25.87
N VAL A 139 -1.90 40.38 24.71
CA VAL A 139 -2.44 41.54 24.01
C VAL A 139 -3.94 41.57 24.24
N ASP A 140 -4.44 42.58 24.95
CA ASP A 140 -5.87 42.73 25.24
C ASP A 140 -6.64 42.93 23.94
N ALA A 141 -7.79 42.26 23.82
CA ALA A 141 -8.60 42.33 22.62
C ALA A 141 -9.30 43.69 22.43
N GLU A 142 -9.44 44.50 23.47
CA GLU A 142 -10.23 45.75 23.46
C GLU A 142 -9.40 47.00 23.18
N HIS A 143 -8.08 46.96 23.40
CA HIS A 143 -7.19 48.03 22.99
C HIS A 143 -6.82 47.79 21.53
N GLU A 144 -7.54 48.43 20.60
CA GLU A 144 -6.99 48.76 19.29
C GLU A 144 -5.61 49.38 19.55
N ILE A 145 -4.55 48.69 19.16
CA ILE A 145 -3.23 49.31 19.12
C ILE A 145 -3.44 50.54 18.23
N GLU A 146 -3.19 51.76 18.75
CA GLU A 146 -3.29 53.02 18.01
C GLU A 146 -2.19 53.15 16.92
N GLU A 147 -2.13 52.14 16.05
CA GLU A 147 -1.88 52.18 14.61
C GLU A 147 -3.14 51.66 13.85
N THR A 148 -4.33 51.63 14.46
CA THR A 148 -5.58 51.20 13.80
C THR A 148 -6.76 52.12 14.05
N THR A 149 -6.77 53.28 13.39
CA THR A 149 -8.02 53.90 12.92
C THR A 149 -7.83 54.31 11.45
N VAL A 150 -8.29 53.45 10.54
CA VAL A 150 -9.49 53.76 9.75
C VAL A 150 -10.29 52.46 9.64
N GLN A 151 -11.39 52.36 10.39
CA GLN A 151 -12.42 51.37 10.14
C GLN A 151 -13.42 51.90 9.11
N ARG A 152 -13.47 51.26 7.93
CA ARG A 152 -14.70 50.81 7.23
C ARG A 152 -14.36 50.29 5.83
N GLY A 153 -14.73 49.03 5.57
CA GLY A 153 -14.93 48.47 4.22
C GLY A 153 -13.66 48.23 3.40
N ASP A 154 -13.41 46.97 3.01
CA ASP A 154 -12.41 46.50 2.04
C ASP A 154 -10.91 46.86 2.22
N ASP A 155 -10.53 47.80 3.09
CA ASP A 155 -9.14 48.20 3.28
C ASP A 155 -8.52 47.57 4.54
N ARG A 156 -8.24 46.26 4.49
CA ARG A 156 -7.10 45.73 5.26
C ARG A 156 -5.85 46.19 4.52
N GLU A 157 -5.17 47.24 4.97
CA GLU A 157 -3.81 47.50 4.47
C GLU A 157 -2.97 46.23 4.68
N ARG A 158 -2.70 45.52 3.57
CA ARG A 158 -1.81 44.36 3.54
C ARG A 158 -0.42 44.83 3.98
N GLY A 159 -0.05 44.62 5.24
CA GLY A 159 1.32 44.90 5.67
C GLY A 159 1.51 45.31 7.13
N MET A 160 0.47 45.76 7.84
CA MET A 160 0.58 46.15 9.25
C MET A 160 0.66 44.91 10.19
N PRO A 161 1.74 44.71 10.96
CA PRO A 161 1.91 43.52 11.80
C PRO A 161 1.07 43.54 13.08
N ASN A 162 -0.07 42.88 13.06
CA ASN A 162 -0.88 42.59 14.24
C ASN A 162 -0.35 41.33 14.96
N ALA A 163 0.65 41.49 15.85
CA ALA A 163 1.31 40.38 16.55
C ALA A 163 1.70 40.74 18.00
N ALA A 164 1.54 39.78 18.93
CA ALA A 164 1.95 39.96 20.33
C ALA A 164 3.47 39.99 20.50
N VAL A 165 4.19 39.12 19.79
CA VAL A 165 5.64 39.19 19.66
C VAL A 165 5.99 39.33 18.19
N ASN A 166 6.58 40.46 17.80
CA ASN A 166 6.96 40.74 16.42
C ASN A 166 8.48 40.76 16.26
N LEU A 167 9.04 39.74 15.62
CA LEU A 167 10.45 39.57 15.27
C LEU A 167 10.68 39.56 13.75
N THR A 168 9.75 40.16 12.99
CA THR A 168 9.85 40.22 11.53
C THR A 168 11.17 40.85 11.10
N ASP A 169 11.88 40.20 10.19
CA ASP A 169 13.20 40.61 9.66
C ASP A 169 14.29 40.80 10.74
N ALA A 170 14.11 40.27 11.95
CA ALA A 170 15.13 40.33 12.99
C ALA A 170 16.33 39.39 12.67
N VAL A 171 17.51 39.78 13.14
CA VAL A 171 18.75 38.98 13.04
C VAL A 171 19.29 38.71 14.44
N ILE A 172 19.39 37.43 14.78
CA ILE A 172 19.71 36.95 16.12
C ILE A 172 20.92 36.04 16.01
N GLU A 173 22.10 36.54 16.37
CA GLU A 173 23.36 35.76 16.33
C GLU A 173 23.38 34.63 17.37
N GLY A 174 22.56 34.75 18.42
CA GLY A 174 22.30 33.69 19.39
C GLY A 174 21.08 32.84 19.03
N SER A 175 20.37 32.42 20.07
CA SER A 175 19.12 31.65 20.02
C SER A 175 17.91 32.49 20.41
N VAL A 176 16.74 32.09 19.93
CA VAL A 176 15.46 32.57 20.46
C VAL A 176 14.93 31.56 21.44
N VAL A 177 14.76 31.94 22.71
CA VAL A 177 14.29 31.03 23.77
C VAL A 177 12.93 31.48 24.27
N LEU A 178 11.89 30.66 24.08
CA LEU A 178 10.50 30.91 24.48
C LEU A 178 10.02 29.91 25.54
N THR A 179 10.94 29.34 26.29
CA THR A 179 10.69 28.20 27.19
C THR A 179 9.67 28.54 28.29
N ARG A 180 8.61 27.73 28.38
CA ARG A 180 7.49 27.86 29.33
C ARG A 180 6.81 29.23 29.32
N THR A 181 6.88 29.93 28.19
CA THR A 181 6.24 31.24 28.01
C THR A 181 4.82 31.06 27.48
N VAL A 182 3.91 31.95 27.88
CA VAL A 182 2.53 32.00 27.37
C VAL A 182 2.39 33.26 26.53
N ILE A 183 1.95 33.13 25.29
CA ILE A 183 1.74 34.24 24.37
C ILE A 183 0.30 34.16 23.86
N THR A 184 -0.50 35.18 24.16
CA THR A 184 -1.93 35.21 23.87
C THR A 184 -2.29 36.41 23.01
N HIS A 185 -2.78 36.11 21.81
CA HIS A 185 -3.39 37.03 20.86
C HIS A 185 -4.47 36.30 20.02
N PRO A 186 -5.66 36.04 20.58
CA PRO A 186 -6.62 35.11 19.99
C PRO A 186 -7.21 35.57 18.64
N ARG A 187 -7.22 36.88 18.35
CA ARG A 187 -7.71 37.45 17.09
C ARG A 187 -6.59 37.81 16.10
N GLY A 188 -5.33 37.52 16.44
CA GLY A 188 -4.16 37.90 15.67
C GLY A 188 -3.06 36.85 15.69
N LYS A 189 -1.82 37.31 15.55
CA LYS A 189 -0.65 36.45 15.59
C LYS A 189 -0.07 36.45 17.00
N ALA A 190 0.09 35.28 17.60
CA ALA A 190 0.83 35.18 18.85
C ALA A 190 2.30 35.56 18.59
N ILE A 191 2.88 35.01 17.53
CA ILE A 191 4.26 35.30 17.11
C ILE A 191 4.23 35.62 15.63
N GLN A 192 4.84 36.73 15.23
CA GLN A 192 5.17 37.03 13.84
C GLN A 192 6.67 37.22 13.72
N ALA A 193 7.33 36.31 13.01
CA ALA A 193 8.76 36.31 12.81
C ALA A 193 9.07 35.94 11.35
N ASP A 194 8.37 36.62 10.44
CA ASP A 194 8.57 36.47 8.99
C ASP A 194 10.04 36.80 8.66
N ARG A 195 10.72 35.89 7.95
CA ARG A 195 12.13 36.01 7.51
C ARG A 195 13.14 36.28 8.63
N VAL A 196 12.82 35.95 9.88
CA VAL A 196 13.80 36.05 10.97
C VAL A 196 15.01 35.15 10.67
N ASN A 197 16.21 35.65 10.93
CA ASN A 197 17.45 34.88 10.83
C ASN A 197 18.00 34.61 12.23
N ILE A 198 18.03 33.35 12.63
CA ILE A 198 18.53 32.89 13.93
C ILE A 198 19.77 32.04 13.64
N VAL A 199 20.95 32.51 14.03
CA VAL A 199 22.20 31.75 13.82
C VAL A 199 22.22 30.50 14.71
N GLY A 200 21.72 30.62 15.95
CA GLY A 200 21.52 29.50 16.85
C GLY A 200 20.20 28.75 16.62
N ALA A 201 19.50 28.42 17.71
CA ALA A 201 18.29 27.62 17.71
C ALA A 201 17.04 28.43 18.09
N LEU A 202 15.85 27.94 17.70
CA LEU A 202 14.57 28.39 18.25
C LEU A 202 14.11 27.36 19.29
N LEU A 203 14.13 27.73 20.58
CA LEU A 203 13.87 26.85 21.72
C LEU A 203 12.57 27.23 22.43
N ALA A 204 11.46 26.63 22.03
CA ALA A 204 10.10 26.89 22.50
C ALA A 204 9.52 25.75 23.36
N TYR A 205 10.35 25.15 24.22
CA TYR A 205 9.93 24.10 25.16
C TYR A 205 8.71 24.51 25.98
N ARG A 206 7.64 23.73 25.92
CA ARG A 206 6.37 24.01 26.63
C ARG A 206 5.80 25.42 26.42
N LEU A 207 6.08 26.05 25.28
CA LEU A 207 5.42 27.29 24.87
C LEU A 207 3.90 27.07 24.81
N VAL A 208 3.11 28.05 25.22
CA VAL A 208 1.68 28.11 24.93
C VAL A 208 1.44 29.33 24.05
N ALA A 209 1.02 29.13 22.82
CA ALA A 209 0.69 30.19 21.88
C ALA A 209 -0.79 30.12 21.51
N ASN A 210 -1.56 31.14 21.89
CA ASN A 210 -2.96 31.31 21.48
C ASN A 210 -3.01 32.40 20.41
N GLY A 211 -3.28 32.02 19.16
CA GLY A 211 -3.09 32.84 17.97
C GLY A 211 -2.09 32.18 17.00
N GLU A 212 -1.98 32.70 15.78
CA GLU A 212 -1.06 32.15 14.76
C GLU A 212 0.40 32.29 15.20
N VAL A 213 1.18 31.20 15.12
CA VAL A 213 2.64 31.27 15.10
C VAL A 213 3.09 31.35 13.64
N ARG A 214 3.55 32.53 13.22
CA ARG A 214 3.90 32.83 11.84
C ARG A 214 5.40 33.05 11.68
N ILE A 215 6.06 32.14 10.98
CA ILE A 215 7.51 32.10 10.74
C ILE A 215 7.90 31.83 9.26
N PRO A 216 7.17 32.30 8.23
CA PRO A 216 7.50 32.04 6.84
C PRO A 216 8.89 32.57 6.47
N GLY A 217 9.67 31.77 5.75
CA GLY A 217 11.02 32.11 5.33
C GLY A 217 12.03 32.28 6.47
N MET A 218 11.67 31.91 7.71
CA MET A 218 12.61 31.87 8.83
C MET A 218 13.80 30.98 8.50
N ARG A 219 15.00 31.40 8.92
CA ARG A 219 16.21 30.59 8.93
C ARG A 219 16.68 30.38 10.36
N ALA A 220 16.93 29.13 10.74
CA ALA A 220 17.55 28.75 11.99
C ALA A 220 18.78 27.90 11.70
N GLY A 221 19.96 28.26 12.19
CA GLY A 221 21.19 27.48 12.00
C GLY A 221 21.21 26.19 12.82
N GLY A 222 20.52 26.16 13.95
CA GLY A 222 20.32 24.97 14.78
C GLY A 222 18.89 24.41 14.71
N ASN A 223 18.52 23.67 15.76
CA ASN A 223 17.20 23.05 15.87
C ASN A 223 16.09 24.08 16.07
N VAL A 224 14.90 23.73 15.60
CA VAL A 224 13.64 24.38 16.00
C VAL A 224 12.87 23.42 16.90
N ASN A 225 12.76 23.73 18.18
CA ASN A 225 12.19 22.85 19.18
C ASN A 225 10.89 23.43 19.77
N PHE A 226 9.80 22.68 19.60
CA PHE A 226 8.49 22.89 20.19
C PHE A 226 8.08 21.74 21.13
N SER A 227 9.02 20.96 21.67
CA SER A 227 8.72 19.83 22.53
C SER A 227 7.85 20.26 23.73
N GLY A 228 6.72 19.58 23.90
CA GLY A 228 5.69 19.89 24.91
C GLY A 228 4.92 21.21 24.71
N ALA A 229 5.09 21.91 23.59
CA ALA A 229 4.37 23.14 23.30
C ALA A 229 2.89 22.90 22.96
N THR A 230 2.08 23.95 23.11
CA THR A 230 0.66 23.99 22.74
C THR A 230 0.44 25.18 21.82
N LEU A 231 0.14 24.93 20.55
CA LEU A 231 -0.17 25.94 19.55
C LEU A 231 -1.67 25.90 19.27
N ASN A 232 -2.36 27.02 19.43
CA ASN A 232 -3.82 27.08 19.34
C ASN A 232 -4.29 28.22 18.44
N ASN A 233 -4.79 27.85 17.27
CA ASN A 233 -5.49 28.72 16.33
C ASN A 233 -6.50 27.88 15.52
N ARG A 234 -7.61 27.48 16.18
CA ARG A 234 -8.51 26.40 15.72
C ARG A 234 -9.09 26.59 14.32
N ASP A 235 -9.40 27.83 13.98
CA ASP A 235 -10.01 28.20 12.69
C ASP A 235 -8.97 28.74 11.69
N GLY A 236 -7.67 28.45 11.94
CA GLY A 236 -6.57 29.05 11.22
C GLY A 236 -5.32 28.17 11.15
N PHE A 237 -4.19 28.80 10.86
CA PHE A 237 -2.87 28.18 10.98
C PHE A 237 -2.42 28.22 12.44
N ALA A 238 -2.23 27.06 13.06
CA ALA A 238 -1.55 26.99 14.36
C ALA A 238 -0.07 27.34 14.20
N LEU A 239 0.55 26.85 13.12
CA LEU A 239 1.90 27.20 12.70
C LEU A 239 1.93 27.45 11.19
N ASN A 240 2.47 28.59 10.77
CA ASN A 240 2.76 28.92 9.39
C ASN A 240 4.27 29.05 9.20
N GLY A 241 4.91 27.99 8.73
CA GLY A 241 6.33 27.89 8.41
C GLY A 241 6.58 27.60 6.93
N ASN A 242 5.85 28.28 6.04
CA ASN A 242 6.11 28.20 4.61
C ASN A 242 7.56 28.60 4.27
N GLY A 243 8.31 27.71 3.60
CA GLY A 243 9.67 28.00 3.13
C GLY A 243 10.72 28.18 4.24
N ILE A 244 10.49 27.67 5.45
CA ILE A 244 11.49 27.72 6.53
C ILE A 244 12.72 26.88 6.18
N HIS A 245 13.88 27.30 6.66
CA HIS A 245 15.12 26.53 6.61
C HIS A 245 15.63 26.28 8.02
N ILE A 246 15.84 25.01 8.36
CA ILE A 246 16.30 24.57 9.67
C ILE A 246 17.59 23.77 9.46
N GLY A 247 18.70 24.28 9.97
CA GLY A 247 20.03 23.65 9.88
C GLY A 247 20.19 22.42 10.78
N GLY A 248 19.27 22.21 11.71
CA GLY A 248 19.15 20.98 12.50
C GLY A 248 17.82 20.27 12.28
N SER A 249 17.18 19.84 13.37
CA SER A 249 15.89 19.14 13.37
C SER A 249 14.72 20.06 13.75
N LEU A 250 13.53 19.74 13.22
CA LEU A 250 12.25 20.25 13.73
C LEU A 250 11.69 19.26 14.75
N LEU A 251 11.66 19.67 16.02
CA LEU A 251 11.30 18.80 17.15
C LEU A 251 9.92 19.20 17.71
N CYS A 252 8.92 18.39 17.48
CA CYS A 252 7.53 18.56 17.92
C CYS A 252 7.06 17.33 18.72
N GLU A 253 7.83 16.94 19.74
CA GLU A 253 7.64 15.71 20.51
C GLU A 253 7.24 15.96 21.97
N VAL A 254 7.28 14.92 22.79
CA VAL A 254 7.11 15.02 24.25
C VAL A 254 8.31 15.68 24.90
N ASP A 255 8.07 16.68 25.74
CA ASP A 255 9.09 17.12 26.68
C ASP A 255 9.07 16.22 27.93
N ASN A 256 10.13 15.43 28.09
CA ASN A 256 10.33 14.47 29.17
C ASN A 256 11.04 15.08 30.40
N TYR A 257 11.33 16.38 30.42
CA TYR A 257 12.01 17.00 31.55
C TYR A 257 11.14 16.98 32.83
N GLY A 258 11.66 16.39 33.91
CA GLY A 258 11.01 16.34 35.23
C GLY A 258 10.30 15.00 35.54
N PRO A 259 9.51 14.94 36.62
CA PRO A 259 8.75 13.74 37.00
C PRO A 259 7.79 13.28 35.90
N ALA A 260 7.47 11.97 35.86
CA ALA A 260 6.59 11.39 34.83
C ALA A 260 5.22 12.09 34.74
N ALA A 261 4.67 12.56 35.87
CA ALA A 261 3.42 13.32 35.93
C ALA A 261 3.47 14.70 35.23
N GLN A 262 4.66 15.20 34.93
CA GLN A 262 4.89 16.50 34.29
C GLN A 262 5.28 16.39 32.81
N ARG A 263 5.27 15.18 32.23
CA ARG A 263 5.47 14.97 30.80
C ARG A 263 4.38 15.70 30.03
N LYS A 264 4.79 16.44 29.00
CA LYS A 264 3.85 17.19 28.16
C LYS A 264 4.17 16.91 26.70
N ARG A 265 3.19 16.40 25.96
CA ARG A 265 3.27 16.22 24.50
C ARG A 265 3.10 17.54 23.77
N PHE A 266 3.68 17.63 22.58
CA PHE A 266 3.35 18.68 21.64
C PHE A 266 1.89 18.57 21.19
N SER A 267 1.21 19.70 21.08
CA SER A 267 -0.18 19.78 20.63
C SER A 267 -0.40 20.99 19.74
N ALA A 268 -1.05 20.78 18.60
CA ALA A 268 -1.46 21.84 17.69
C ALA A 268 -2.97 21.73 17.41
N SER A 269 -3.72 22.79 17.71
CA SER A 269 -5.12 22.95 17.35
C SER A 269 -5.23 24.00 16.26
N GLY A 270 -5.47 23.57 15.03
CA GLY A 270 -5.30 24.37 13.81
C GLY A 270 -4.30 23.73 12.85
N ILE A 271 -4.17 24.31 11.66
CA ILE A 271 -3.36 23.72 10.57
C ILE A 271 -1.87 23.93 10.86
N MET A 272 -1.06 22.87 10.73
CA MET A 272 0.40 22.94 10.66
C MET A 272 0.83 23.10 9.20
N PHE A 273 1.23 24.31 8.79
CA PHE A 273 1.53 24.64 7.40
C PHE A 273 3.03 24.84 7.19
N LEU A 274 3.70 23.81 6.67
CA LEU A 274 5.13 23.70 6.43
C LEU A 274 5.50 23.37 4.97
N PRO A 275 4.79 23.90 3.94
CA PRO A 275 5.17 23.59 2.57
C PRO A 275 6.54 24.20 2.24
N SER A 276 7.29 23.51 1.39
CA SER A 276 8.63 23.95 0.93
C SER A 276 9.62 24.21 2.06
N ALA A 277 9.38 23.64 3.25
CA ALA A 277 10.33 23.65 4.35
C ALA A 277 11.56 22.80 3.99
N THR A 278 12.74 23.28 4.36
CA THR A 278 14.01 22.54 4.24
C THR A 278 14.53 22.27 5.65
N VAL A 279 14.77 21.01 5.96
CA VAL A 279 15.27 20.55 7.25
C VAL A 279 16.49 19.66 7.01
N ASP A 280 17.63 20.09 7.52
CA ASP A 280 18.92 19.45 7.25
C ASP A 280 19.11 18.15 8.00
N SER A 281 18.32 17.91 9.05
CA SER A 281 18.28 16.66 9.81
C SER A 281 16.86 16.07 9.79
N ASP A 282 16.23 15.89 10.95
CA ASP A 282 14.97 15.16 11.08
C ASP A 282 13.78 16.08 11.36
N ILE A 283 12.59 15.62 11.00
CA ILE A 283 11.33 16.19 11.50
C ILE A 283 10.68 15.15 12.42
N ILE A 284 10.41 15.53 13.67
CA ILE A 284 9.95 14.60 14.72
C ILE A 284 8.62 15.06 15.31
N PHE A 285 7.60 14.22 15.24
CA PHE A 285 6.25 14.41 15.81
C PHE A 285 5.82 13.24 16.72
N ARG A 286 6.77 12.60 17.41
CA ARG A 286 6.50 11.47 18.33
C ARG A 286 5.49 11.85 19.41
N GLU A 287 4.45 11.03 19.58
CA GLU A 287 3.29 11.25 20.48
C GLU A 287 2.56 12.60 20.30
N ALA A 288 2.83 13.33 19.22
CA ALA A 288 2.22 14.64 18.97
C ALA A 288 0.70 14.53 18.77
N LYS A 289 -0.04 15.57 19.14
CA LYS A 289 -1.47 15.68 18.84
C LYS A 289 -1.75 16.83 17.88
N LEU A 290 -2.14 16.52 16.65
CA LEU A 290 -2.55 17.49 15.63
C LEU A 290 -4.07 17.40 15.46
N SER A 291 -4.77 18.52 15.57
CA SER A 291 -6.23 18.54 15.48
C SER A 291 -6.72 19.76 14.70
N VAL A 292 -7.50 19.51 13.66
CA VAL A 292 -8.18 20.53 12.87
C VAL A 292 -9.69 20.30 12.93
N ASN A 293 -10.46 21.39 13.00
CA ASN A 293 -11.92 21.32 12.93
C ASN A 293 -12.35 20.87 11.52
N GLN A 294 -12.61 19.56 11.37
CA GLN A 294 -13.01 18.93 10.11
C GLN A 294 -14.37 19.37 9.58
N SER A 295 -15.14 20.14 10.36
CA SER A 295 -16.43 20.73 9.94
C SER A 295 -16.41 22.27 9.94
N GLY A 296 -15.28 22.88 10.29
CA GLY A 296 -15.12 24.34 10.41
C GLY A 296 -15.00 25.06 9.06
N PRO A 297 -14.96 26.41 9.07
CA PRO A 297 -14.75 27.18 7.85
C PRO A 297 -13.42 26.81 7.17
N ILE A 298 -13.38 26.88 5.84
CA ILE A 298 -12.14 26.70 5.08
C ILE A 298 -11.28 27.96 5.26
N VAL A 299 -10.10 27.78 5.84
CA VAL A 299 -9.19 28.87 6.26
C VAL A 299 -8.59 29.61 5.07
N VAL A 300 -8.29 28.89 3.98
CA VAL A 300 -7.61 29.43 2.80
C VAL A 300 -8.63 29.58 1.68
N ASP A 301 -8.81 30.80 1.16
CA ASP A 301 -9.78 31.06 0.09
C ASP A 301 -9.48 30.26 -1.18
N ALA A 302 -8.20 30.09 -1.53
CA ALA A 302 -7.79 29.24 -2.66
C ALA A 302 -8.19 27.77 -2.48
N TRP A 303 -8.47 27.32 -1.25
CA TRP A 303 -8.96 25.96 -0.98
C TRP A 303 -10.48 25.85 -0.98
N LYS A 304 -11.22 26.95 -1.13
CA LYS A 304 -12.68 26.97 -1.35
C LYS A 304 -13.01 26.65 -2.83
N SER A 305 -12.29 25.70 -3.41
CA SER A 305 -12.49 25.24 -4.78
C SER A 305 -13.29 23.95 -4.79
N ASN A 306 -13.89 23.62 -5.93
CA ASN A 306 -14.46 22.29 -6.20
C ASN A 306 -13.40 21.30 -6.74
N ASP A 307 -12.12 21.67 -6.65
CA ASP A 307 -11.02 20.85 -7.10
C ASP A 307 -10.79 19.64 -6.17
N PRO A 308 -10.94 18.39 -6.66
CA PRO A 308 -10.69 17.17 -5.87
C PRO A 308 -9.25 17.05 -5.33
N TYR A 309 -8.28 17.76 -5.91
CA TYR A 309 -6.88 17.70 -5.49
C TYR A 309 -6.58 18.58 -4.27
N ILE A 310 -7.50 19.48 -3.93
CA ILE A 310 -7.38 20.35 -2.75
C ILE A 310 -7.78 19.59 -1.50
N ASP A 311 -7.03 19.80 -0.43
CA ASP A 311 -7.40 19.36 0.90
C ASP A 311 -7.76 20.60 1.73
N PRO A 312 -9.06 20.85 2.01
CA PRO A 312 -9.47 22.09 2.63
C PRO A 312 -9.18 22.13 4.13
N ARG A 313 -8.95 20.98 4.77
CA ARG A 313 -8.83 20.85 6.24
C ARG A 313 -7.70 19.87 6.64
N PRO A 314 -6.45 20.07 6.18
CA PRO A 314 -5.33 19.20 6.52
C PRO A 314 -4.84 19.48 7.94
N ALA A 315 -4.45 18.45 8.69
CA ALA A 315 -3.78 18.61 9.97
C ALA A 315 -2.33 19.08 9.78
N LEU A 316 -1.65 18.54 8.77
CA LEU A 316 -0.27 18.86 8.40
C LEU A 316 -0.16 19.01 6.88
N VAL A 317 0.46 20.10 6.44
CA VAL A 317 0.87 20.31 5.04
C VAL A 317 2.38 20.49 5.00
N ALA A 318 3.09 19.51 4.46
CA ALA A 318 4.54 19.54 4.23
C ALA A 318 4.86 19.27 2.75
N ASP A 319 4.00 19.74 1.86
CA ASP A 319 4.16 19.63 0.41
C ASP A 319 5.47 20.25 -0.07
N ARG A 320 6.17 19.57 -0.97
CA ARG A 320 7.46 20.02 -1.52
C ARG A 320 8.53 20.29 -0.45
N SER A 321 8.36 19.76 0.75
CA SER A 321 9.39 19.85 1.78
C SER A 321 10.59 18.97 1.43
N THR A 322 11.77 19.36 1.87
CA THR A 322 12.99 18.54 1.80
C THR A 322 13.48 18.28 3.22
N VAL A 323 13.53 17.01 3.59
CA VAL A 323 14.07 16.53 4.87
C VAL A 323 15.24 15.63 4.53
N ASN A 324 16.46 16.00 4.91
CA ASN A 324 17.63 15.18 4.57
C ASN A 324 17.68 13.89 5.41
N GLY A 325 17.19 13.93 6.64
CA GLY A 325 17.06 12.79 7.54
C GLY A 325 15.68 12.12 7.46
N ASN A 326 15.20 11.67 8.61
CA ASN A 326 13.94 10.96 8.79
C ASN A 326 12.76 11.90 9.03
N LEU A 327 11.58 11.44 8.64
CA LEU A 327 10.31 12.04 9.06
C LEU A 327 9.61 11.08 10.03
N GLU A 328 9.66 11.40 11.32
CA GLU A 328 9.12 10.57 12.40
C GLU A 328 7.75 11.07 12.84
N LEU A 329 6.70 10.40 12.36
CA LEU A 329 5.30 10.58 12.75
C LEU A 329 4.83 9.33 13.53
N SER A 330 5.65 8.84 14.45
CA SER A 330 5.49 7.54 15.13
C SER A 330 5.06 7.66 16.59
N ASP A 331 4.97 6.50 17.25
CA ASP A 331 4.85 6.34 18.70
C ASP A 331 3.61 7.05 19.25
N GLY A 332 2.41 6.63 18.83
CA GLY A 332 1.17 7.18 19.38
C GLY A 332 0.82 8.61 18.94
N MET A 333 1.47 9.12 17.89
CA MET A 333 1.06 10.36 17.23
C MET A 333 -0.41 10.30 16.79
N GLN A 334 -1.17 11.35 17.08
CA GLN A 334 -2.60 11.46 16.76
C GLN A 334 -2.84 12.63 15.82
N ALA A 335 -3.50 12.38 14.69
CA ALA A 335 -3.89 13.40 13.73
C ALA A 335 -5.39 13.35 13.41
N THR A 336 -6.09 14.45 13.65
CA THR A 336 -7.45 14.68 13.14
C THR A 336 -7.39 15.65 11.96
N GLY A 337 -7.44 15.09 10.76
CA GLY A 337 -7.20 15.78 9.49
C GLY A 337 -6.09 15.14 8.68
N THR A 338 -5.99 15.54 7.41
CA THR A 338 -5.06 14.93 6.46
C THR A 338 -3.61 15.24 6.80
N LEU A 339 -2.74 14.23 6.71
CA LEU A 339 -1.29 14.39 6.68
C LEU A 339 -0.83 14.43 5.22
N ARG A 340 -0.44 15.62 4.75
CA ARG A 340 -0.16 15.87 3.34
C ARG A 340 1.30 16.22 3.12
N MET A 341 1.98 15.47 2.24
CA MET A 341 3.41 15.61 1.95
C MET A 341 3.68 15.44 0.45
N VAL A 342 2.82 16.02 -0.40
CA VAL A 342 2.86 15.82 -1.85
C VAL A 342 4.14 16.39 -2.44
N ASN A 343 4.81 15.63 -3.30
CA ASN A 343 6.09 15.99 -3.91
C ASN A 343 7.19 16.34 -2.89
N ALA A 344 7.12 15.83 -1.66
CA ALA A 344 8.19 15.99 -0.68
C ALA A 344 9.38 15.06 -1.00
N ARG A 345 10.56 15.40 -0.49
CA ARG A 345 11.76 14.57 -0.51
C ARG A 345 12.18 14.28 0.93
N ILE A 346 12.21 13.00 1.27
CA ILE A 346 12.67 12.50 2.56
C ILE A 346 13.92 11.66 2.28
N GLY A 347 15.09 12.09 2.74
CA GLY A 347 16.36 11.42 2.49
C GLY A 347 16.50 10.11 3.26
N GLY A 348 15.95 10.05 4.48
CA GLY A 348 15.82 8.85 5.30
C GLY A 348 14.48 8.14 5.14
N SER A 349 13.98 7.59 6.25
CA SER A 349 12.72 6.84 6.32
C SER A 349 11.54 7.72 6.75
N LEU A 350 10.34 7.34 6.31
CA LEU A 350 9.07 7.84 6.82
C LEU A 350 8.50 6.85 7.84
N ARG A 351 8.48 7.24 9.11
CA ARG A 351 7.97 6.39 10.21
C ARG A 351 6.58 6.86 10.64
N LEU A 352 5.59 6.01 10.48
CA LEU A 352 4.19 6.17 10.93
C LEU A 352 3.80 5.12 11.98
N ALA A 353 4.80 4.42 12.54
CA ALA A 353 4.57 3.28 13.40
C ALA A 353 3.78 3.68 14.66
N GLY A 354 2.68 2.96 14.94
CA GLY A 354 1.82 3.19 16.10
C GLY A 354 1.02 4.49 16.08
N ALA A 355 1.00 5.25 14.98
CA ALA A 355 0.21 6.46 14.87
C ALA A 355 -1.28 6.19 14.59
N GLU A 356 -2.11 7.19 14.86
CA GLU A 356 -3.54 7.19 14.52
C GLU A 356 -3.89 8.43 13.70
N VAL A 357 -4.44 8.22 12.49
CA VAL A 357 -4.82 9.29 11.56
C VAL A 357 -6.28 9.15 11.18
N GLN A 358 -7.09 10.13 11.54
CA GLN A 358 -8.52 10.12 11.31
C GLN A 358 -8.97 11.34 10.50
N VAL A 359 -9.81 11.11 9.49
CA VAL A 359 -10.51 12.17 8.75
C VAL A 359 -12.02 11.91 8.72
N VAL A 360 -12.81 12.98 8.62
CA VAL A 360 -14.26 12.83 8.48
C VAL A 360 -14.57 12.28 7.10
N ARG A 361 -15.44 11.25 7.04
CA ARG A 361 -15.83 10.63 5.78
C ARG A 361 -16.60 11.64 4.90
N GLY A 362 -16.12 11.84 3.68
CA GLY A 362 -16.74 12.75 2.71
C GLY A 362 -18.09 12.22 2.23
N GLN A 363 -19.12 13.07 2.32
CA GLN A 363 -20.50 12.74 1.94
C GLN A 363 -20.79 13.06 0.46
N SER A 364 -20.25 14.17 -0.06
CA SER A 364 -20.43 14.62 -1.45
C SER A 364 -19.11 14.57 -2.23
N ILE A 365 -19.22 14.53 -3.56
CA ILE A 365 -18.07 14.59 -4.48
C ILE A 365 -17.67 16.06 -4.65
N PRO A 366 -16.37 16.39 -4.64
CA PRO A 366 -15.24 15.50 -4.39
C PRO A 366 -15.12 15.06 -2.92
N TYR A 367 -14.80 13.79 -2.68
CA TYR A 367 -14.64 13.27 -1.33
C TYR A 367 -13.31 13.74 -0.72
N TYR A 368 -13.37 14.70 0.20
CA TYR A 368 -12.21 15.18 0.97
C TYR A 368 -11.89 14.27 2.17
N ASP A 369 -11.74 12.96 1.94
CA ASP A 369 -11.53 11.95 2.98
C ASP A 369 -10.19 11.19 2.81
N ARG A 370 -9.14 11.92 2.46
CA ARG A 370 -7.76 11.41 2.44
C ARG A 370 -7.17 11.50 3.84
N ALA A 371 -6.75 10.39 4.43
CA ALA A 371 -6.06 10.41 5.71
C ALA A 371 -4.59 10.82 5.54
N ILE A 372 -3.90 10.21 4.57
CA ILE A 372 -2.49 10.44 4.31
C ILE A 372 -2.28 10.57 2.80
N HIS A 373 -1.53 11.58 2.37
CA HIS A 373 -1.33 11.91 0.95
C HIS A 373 0.14 12.17 0.64
N LEU A 374 0.74 11.22 -0.09
CA LEU A 374 2.16 11.10 -0.44
C LEU A 374 2.38 11.04 -1.96
N ASP A 375 1.48 11.62 -2.76
CA ASP A 375 1.59 11.54 -4.21
C ASP A 375 2.90 12.23 -4.68
N GLY A 376 3.68 11.56 -5.52
CA GLY A 376 4.95 12.06 -6.05
C GLY A 376 6.09 12.21 -5.02
N THR A 377 5.89 11.78 -3.77
CA THR A 377 6.92 11.86 -2.72
C THR A 377 8.07 10.89 -3.01
N THR A 378 9.30 11.31 -2.71
CA THR A 378 10.48 10.42 -2.74
C THR A 378 10.96 10.16 -1.31
N ILE A 379 11.13 8.90 -0.94
CA ILE A 379 11.62 8.42 0.34
C ILE A 379 12.90 7.61 0.07
N GLY A 380 14.04 8.02 0.61
CA GLY A 380 15.31 7.33 0.41
C GLY A 380 15.41 6.00 1.15
N GLY A 381 14.82 5.93 2.33
CA GLY A 381 14.74 4.72 3.15
C GLY A 381 13.40 3.99 3.05
N ASP A 382 12.93 3.50 4.19
CA ASP A 382 11.69 2.72 4.32
C ASP A 382 10.47 3.61 4.59
N LEU A 383 9.29 3.13 4.19
CA LEU A 383 7.99 3.61 4.70
C LEU A 383 7.48 2.59 5.72
N GLU A 384 7.55 2.96 6.99
CA GLU A 384 7.16 2.11 8.12
C GLU A 384 5.80 2.51 8.67
N ALA A 385 4.82 1.63 8.56
CA ALA A 385 3.45 1.83 9.01
C ALA A 385 3.02 0.76 10.04
N THR A 386 3.95 0.10 10.72
CA THR A 386 3.64 -0.94 11.71
C THR A 386 2.72 -0.41 12.81
N SER A 387 1.62 -1.11 13.05
CA SER A 387 0.55 -0.73 13.99
C SER A 387 -0.09 0.63 13.72
N LEU A 388 0.05 1.17 12.50
CA LEU A 388 -0.65 2.36 12.06
C LEU A 388 -2.17 2.10 12.03
N ARG A 389 -2.93 3.05 12.58
CA ARG A 389 -4.39 3.02 12.59
C ARG A 389 -4.96 4.18 11.78
N VAL A 390 -5.69 3.84 10.71
CA VAL A 390 -6.45 4.78 9.89
C VAL A 390 -7.92 4.36 9.95
N PRO A 391 -8.67 4.75 11.00
CA PRO A 391 -10.07 4.35 11.19
C PRO A 391 -11.02 4.92 10.13
N SER A 392 -10.61 5.95 9.40
CA SER A 392 -11.34 6.47 8.26
C SER A 392 -10.40 7.22 7.32
N GLY A 393 -10.45 6.87 6.04
CA GLY A 393 -9.89 7.66 4.95
C GLY A 393 -8.90 6.92 4.06
N GLN A 394 -8.55 7.54 2.95
CA GLN A 394 -7.64 6.99 1.95
C GLN A 394 -6.17 7.26 2.27
N LEU A 395 -5.31 6.26 2.05
CA LEU A 395 -3.86 6.43 1.86
C LEU A 395 -3.56 6.57 0.36
N ARG A 396 -3.16 7.76 -0.05
CA ARG A 396 -2.71 8.05 -1.42
C ARG A 396 -1.20 8.12 -1.50
N MET A 397 -0.64 7.37 -2.43
CA MET A 397 0.80 7.30 -2.69
C MET A 397 1.05 7.00 -4.17
N ALA A 398 0.30 7.68 -5.05
CA ALA A 398 0.48 7.56 -6.49
C ALA A 398 1.83 8.16 -6.90
N ASP A 399 2.55 7.47 -7.80
CA ASP A 399 3.86 7.91 -8.30
C ASP A 399 4.91 8.13 -7.19
N ILE A 400 4.72 7.52 -6.01
CA ILE A 400 5.70 7.55 -4.92
C ILE A 400 6.94 6.74 -5.31
N THR A 401 8.12 7.19 -4.86
CA THR A 401 9.36 6.41 -4.95
C THR A 401 9.87 6.11 -3.54
N VAL A 402 10.11 4.83 -3.23
CA VAL A 402 10.64 4.35 -1.95
C VAL A 402 11.91 3.55 -2.22
N GLY A 403 13.04 4.01 -1.68
CA GLY A 403 14.36 3.39 -1.84
C GLY A 403 14.55 2.12 -1.01
N GLY A 404 13.75 1.92 0.04
CA GLY A 404 13.67 0.71 0.83
C GLY A 404 12.37 -0.06 0.64
N ASN A 405 11.76 -0.43 1.74
CA ASN A 405 10.56 -1.26 1.85
C ASN A 405 9.35 -0.42 2.29
N VAL A 406 8.16 -0.92 1.95
CA VAL A 406 6.90 -0.48 2.56
C VAL A 406 6.45 -1.58 3.52
N LEU A 407 6.47 -1.30 4.83
CA LEU A 407 6.23 -2.28 5.88
C LEU A 407 5.03 -1.88 6.74
N ALA A 408 4.00 -2.72 6.85
CA ALA A 408 2.91 -2.50 7.79
C ALA A 408 2.48 -3.81 8.47
N TRP A 409 2.92 -4.00 9.71
CA TRP A 409 2.50 -5.13 10.54
C TRP A 409 1.38 -4.74 11.49
N ASN A 410 0.40 -5.62 11.71
CA ASN A 410 -0.72 -5.42 12.64
C ASN A 410 -1.42 -4.05 12.48
N SER A 411 -1.59 -3.62 11.23
CA SER A 411 -2.08 -2.27 10.90
C SER A 411 -3.55 -2.31 10.48
N MET A 412 -4.26 -1.20 10.67
CA MET A 412 -5.68 -1.10 10.38
C MET A 412 -5.95 0.08 9.43
N PHE A 413 -6.56 -0.19 8.29
CA PHE A 413 -6.87 0.82 7.28
C PHE A 413 -8.32 0.68 6.83
N LEU A 414 -9.15 1.68 7.14
CA LEU A 414 -10.59 1.61 6.89
C LEU A 414 -11.04 2.72 5.93
N HIS A 415 -11.45 2.32 4.74
CA HIS A 415 -12.19 3.15 3.79
C HIS A 415 -13.27 2.31 3.08
N PRO A 416 -14.23 1.77 3.85
CA PRO A 416 -15.15 0.75 3.36
C PRO A 416 -15.93 1.21 2.13
N ARG A 417 -16.04 0.32 1.14
CA ARG A 417 -16.67 0.55 -0.18
C ARG A 417 -15.99 1.63 -1.03
N ARG A 418 -14.74 2.00 -0.71
CA ARG A 418 -13.88 2.92 -1.48
C ARG A 418 -12.45 2.37 -1.55
N ASP A 419 -11.57 3.14 -2.17
CA ASP A 419 -10.15 2.78 -2.31
C ASP A 419 -9.39 3.23 -1.07
N VAL A 420 -8.96 2.28 -0.24
CA VAL A 420 -8.21 2.57 0.99
C VAL A 420 -6.73 2.82 0.71
N PHE A 421 -6.13 2.06 -0.20
CA PHE A 421 -4.76 2.30 -0.68
C PHE A 421 -4.77 2.58 -2.17
N SER A 422 -4.14 3.69 -2.57
CA SER A 422 -3.90 4.03 -3.97
C SER A 422 -2.41 4.25 -4.21
N ALA A 423 -1.68 3.17 -4.45
CA ALA A 423 -0.25 3.14 -4.78
C ALA A 423 -0.02 2.87 -6.28
N ARG A 424 -0.71 3.63 -7.12
CA ARG A 424 -0.62 3.49 -8.59
C ARG A 424 0.72 4.00 -9.08
N ARG A 425 1.40 3.23 -9.95
CA ARG A 425 2.73 3.57 -10.47
C ARG A 425 3.77 3.88 -9.38
N ALA A 426 3.58 3.30 -8.20
CA ALA A 426 4.56 3.38 -7.13
C ALA A 426 5.84 2.63 -7.54
N LYS A 427 7.00 3.16 -7.18
CA LYS A 427 8.30 2.52 -7.34
C LYS A 427 8.85 2.19 -5.96
N ILE A 428 9.00 0.90 -5.66
CA ILE A 428 9.50 0.42 -4.37
C ILE A 428 10.70 -0.47 -4.66
N ALA A 429 11.89 -0.08 -4.23
CA ALA A 429 13.09 -0.84 -4.53
C ALA A 429 13.14 -2.19 -3.77
N GLY A 430 12.66 -2.20 -2.53
CA GLY A 430 12.54 -3.39 -1.68
C GLY A 430 11.18 -4.08 -1.79
N ASN A 431 10.65 -4.50 -0.64
CA ASN A 431 9.40 -5.25 -0.54
C ASN A 431 8.20 -4.34 -0.22
N PHE A 432 7.02 -4.73 -0.69
CA PHE A 432 5.74 -4.22 -0.17
C PHE A 432 5.13 -5.30 0.73
N GLN A 433 5.06 -5.05 2.03
CA GLN A 433 4.64 -6.05 3.01
C GLN A 433 3.54 -5.53 3.93
N LEU A 434 2.39 -6.21 3.89
CA LEU A 434 1.33 -6.11 4.90
C LEU A 434 1.24 -7.45 5.63
N THR A 435 1.44 -7.45 6.95
CA THR A 435 1.35 -8.67 7.76
C THR A 435 0.32 -8.47 8.85
N ASP A 436 -0.64 -9.38 8.94
CA ASP A 436 -1.75 -9.32 9.90
C ASP A 436 -2.51 -7.98 9.82
N ALA A 437 -2.60 -7.39 8.63
CA ALA A 437 -3.29 -6.13 8.43
C ALA A 437 -4.79 -6.34 8.23
N THR A 438 -5.59 -5.38 8.69
CA THR A 438 -7.04 -5.32 8.45
C THR A 438 -7.34 -4.14 7.55
N VAL A 439 -7.83 -4.43 6.34
CA VAL A 439 -8.05 -3.45 5.29
C VAL A 439 -9.52 -3.52 4.85
N GLN A 440 -10.27 -2.45 5.07
CA GLN A 440 -11.62 -2.29 4.54
C GLN A 440 -11.59 -1.32 3.36
N GLY A 441 -11.93 -1.79 2.16
CA GLY A 441 -11.75 -1.06 0.92
C GLY A 441 -10.79 -1.77 -0.04
N THR A 442 -10.55 -1.16 -1.19
CA THR A 442 -9.65 -1.73 -2.22
C THR A 442 -8.19 -1.31 -1.99
N LEU A 443 -7.28 -2.30 -2.05
CA LEU A 443 -5.83 -2.11 -2.13
C LEU A 443 -5.37 -2.09 -3.60
N ARG A 444 -4.89 -0.94 -4.08
CA ARG A 444 -4.41 -0.77 -5.47
C ARG A 444 -2.91 -0.60 -5.58
N LEU A 445 -2.29 -1.49 -6.34
CA LEU A 445 -0.90 -1.51 -6.77
C LEU A 445 -0.78 -1.47 -8.30
N GLN A 446 -1.79 -0.90 -9.00
CA GLN A 446 -1.84 -0.87 -10.46
C GLN A 446 -0.59 -0.20 -11.06
N GLY A 447 0.12 -0.95 -11.90
CA GLY A 447 1.34 -0.48 -12.59
C GLY A 447 2.50 -0.17 -11.64
N ALA A 448 2.46 -0.67 -10.40
CA ALA A 448 3.57 -0.51 -9.47
C ALA A 448 4.79 -1.34 -9.90
N GLU A 449 5.98 -0.81 -9.65
CA GLU A 449 7.26 -1.48 -9.84
C GLU A 449 7.84 -1.79 -8.46
N ILE A 450 7.97 -3.07 -8.13
CA ILE A 450 8.42 -3.56 -6.83
C ILE A 450 9.64 -4.44 -7.07
N GLY A 451 10.82 -3.99 -6.64
CA GLY A 451 12.08 -4.71 -6.87
C GLY A 451 12.18 -6.03 -6.10
N GLY A 452 11.57 -6.09 -4.92
CA GLY A 452 11.44 -7.29 -4.11
C GLY A 452 10.12 -8.04 -4.33
N SER A 453 9.49 -8.42 -3.22
CA SER A 453 8.23 -9.17 -3.18
C SER A 453 7.04 -8.31 -2.69
N VAL A 454 5.83 -8.72 -3.08
CA VAL A 454 4.57 -8.30 -2.46
C VAL A 454 4.11 -9.38 -1.51
N ASN A 455 4.04 -9.07 -0.22
CA ASN A 455 3.74 -10.04 0.83
C ASN A 455 2.51 -9.60 1.63
N LEU A 456 1.39 -10.32 1.55
CA LEU A 456 0.13 -10.04 2.27
C LEU A 456 -0.21 -11.13 3.29
N PHE A 457 0.75 -11.51 4.13
CA PHE A 457 0.62 -12.56 5.15
C PHE A 457 -0.52 -12.28 6.14
N GLY A 458 -1.48 -13.21 6.27
CA GLY A 458 -2.59 -13.11 7.23
C GLY A 458 -3.45 -11.85 7.08
N THR A 459 -3.38 -11.16 5.94
CA THR A 459 -4.06 -9.88 5.74
C THR A 459 -5.50 -10.10 5.30
N SER A 460 -6.44 -9.33 5.86
CA SER A 460 -7.87 -9.39 5.51
C SER A 460 -8.29 -8.15 4.73
N LEU A 461 -8.80 -8.36 3.51
CA LEU A 461 -9.26 -7.33 2.58
C LEU A 461 -10.78 -7.47 2.36
N THR A 462 -11.57 -6.63 3.04
CA THR A 462 -13.05 -6.67 3.03
C THR A 462 -13.66 -5.37 2.49
N GLU A 463 -14.95 -5.38 2.17
CA GLU A 463 -15.71 -4.20 1.69
C GLU A 463 -15.01 -3.40 0.57
N PRO A 464 -14.62 -4.04 -0.55
CA PRO A 464 -13.95 -3.37 -1.67
C PRO A 464 -14.77 -2.23 -2.29
N GLY A 465 -14.08 -1.32 -2.99
CA GLY A 465 -14.69 -0.20 -3.72
C GLY A 465 -15.73 -0.63 -4.75
N ALA A 466 -16.96 -0.12 -4.67
CA ALA A 466 -18.00 -0.41 -5.65
C ALA A 466 -17.73 0.34 -6.97
N ARG A 467 -17.58 -0.42 -8.06
CA ARG A 467 -17.36 0.11 -9.41
C ARG A 467 -18.31 -0.53 -10.41
N THR A 468 -18.58 0.19 -11.49
CA THR A 468 -19.53 -0.21 -12.54
C THR A 468 -19.08 -1.45 -13.31
N ARG A 469 -17.77 -1.62 -13.55
CA ARG A 469 -17.23 -2.76 -14.32
C ARG A 469 -16.79 -3.91 -13.44
N THR A 470 -15.80 -3.69 -12.59
CA THR A 470 -15.21 -4.72 -11.73
C THR A 470 -14.73 -4.11 -10.42
N SER A 471 -14.96 -4.80 -9.32
CA SER A 471 -14.54 -4.43 -7.99
C SER A 471 -13.72 -5.56 -7.41
N TYR A 472 -12.49 -5.25 -7.00
CA TYR A 472 -11.56 -6.20 -6.40
C TYR A 472 -11.14 -5.72 -5.02
N SER A 473 -10.86 -6.67 -4.13
CA SER A 473 -10.21 -6.38 -2.85
C SER A 473 -8.75 -5.98 -3.06
N LEU A 474 -8.08 -6.66 -4.00
CA LEU A 474 -6.69 -6.42 -4.37
C LEU A 474 -6.57 -6.23 -5.89
N ASP A 475 -5.97 -5.12 -6.32
CA ASP A 475 -5.75 -4.79 -7.73
C ASP A 475 -4.25 -4.57 -7.98
N VAL A 476 -3.60 -5.56 -8.59
CA VAL A 476 -2.16 -5.61 -8.93
C VAL A 476 -1.97 -5.56 -10.46
N ARG A 477 -2.99 -5.09 -11.19
CA ARG A 477 -2.98 -5.05 -12.66
C ARG A 477 -1.71 -4.37 -13.19
N THR A 478 -1.08 -4.97 -14.19
CA THR A 478 0.12 -4.46 -14.88
C THR A 478 1.33 -4.16 -13.98
N ALA A 479 1.34 -4.64 -12.73
CA ALA A 479 2.48 -4.45 -11.84
C ALA A 479 3.68 -5.32 -12.26
N ARG A 480 4.88 -4.84 -11.95
CA ARG A 480 6.14 -5.58 -12.12
C ARG A 480 6.70 -5.90 -10.75
N ILE A 481 6.81 -7.18 -10.42
CA ILE A 481 7.29 -7.68 -9.12
C ILE A 481 8.56 -8.50 -9.38
N GLY A 482 9.69 -8.03 -8.85
CA GLY A 482 11.02 -8.59 -9.11
C GLY A 482 11.27 -9.95 -8.46
N ARG A 483 10.43 -10.36 -7.50
CA ARG A 483 10.50 -11.68 -6.85
C ARG A 483 9.13 -12.36 -6.78
N ASP A 484 8.48 -12.30 -5.62
CA ASP A 484 7.30 -13.11 -5.31
C ASP A 484 6.06 -12.25 -5.05
N LEU A 485 4.88 -12.76 -5.42
CA LEU A 485 3.59 -12.31 -4.94
C LEU A 485 3.05 -13.38 -3.98
N ILE A 486 3.04 -13.08 -2.69
CA ILE A 486 2.69 -14.03 -1.63
C ILE A 486 1.44 -13.57 -0.90
N LEU A 487 0.35 -14.33 -1.06
CA LEU A 487 -0.99 -14.06 -0.55
C LEU A 487 -1.44 -15.22 0.36
N THR A 488 -0.69 -15.44 1.44
CA THR A 488 -0.83 -16.65 2.27
C THR A 488 -1.27 -16.34 3.71
N GLU A 489 -1.65 -17.38 4.43
CA GLU A 489 -1.87 -17.30 5.88
C GLU A 489 -0.58 -16.96 6.65
N ASN A 490 -0.77 -16.48 7.88
CA ASN A 490 0.29 -16.27 8.87
C ASN A 490 -0.15 -16.90 10.19
N LYS A 491 0.53 -17.97 10.60
CA LYS A 491 0.10 -18.80 11.74
C LYS A 491 -1.35 -19.27 11.52
N GLU A 492 -2.28 -18.90 12.40
CA GLU A 492 -3.70 -19.28 12.31
C GLU A 492 -4.56 -18.24 11.56
N ARG A 493 -3.97 -17.12 11.12
CA ARG A 493 -4.72 -16.05 10.46
C ARG A 493 -4.66 -16.22 8.94
N PRO A 494 -5.78 -16.49 8.25
CA PRO A 494 -5.79 -16.64 6.80
C PRO A 494 -5.63 -15.30 6.07
N PHE A 495 -5.07 -15.35 4.86
CA PHE A 495 -5.28 -14.26 3.90
C PHE A 495 -6.71 -14.33 3.36
N VAL A 496 -7.43 -13.20 3.37
CA VAL A 496 -8.82 -13.11 2.92
C VAL A 496 -8.98 -11.99 1.91
N ALA A 497 -9.55 -12.29 0.74
CA ALA A 497 -9.93 -11.30 -0.27
C ALA A 497 -11.41 -11.43 -0.61
N GLN A 498 -12.27 -10.63 0.04
CA GLN A 498 -13.73 -10.74 -0.11
C GLN A 498 -14.21 -10.46 -1.54
N GLY A 499 -13.65 -9.45 -2.21
CA GLY A 499 -14.01 -9.07 -3.58
C GLY A 499 -13.13 -9.67 -4.67
N GLY A 500 -12.31 -10.66 -4.34
CA GLY A 500 -11.37 -11.26 -5.27
C GLY A 500 -10.11 -10.44 -5.52
N VAL A 501 -9.25 -11.00 -6.36
CA VAL A 501 -7.90 -10.49 -6.68
C VAL A 501 -7.76 -10.31 -8.19
N ASN A 502 -7.21 -9.17 -8.62
CA ASN A 502 -6.88 -8.90 -10.01
C ASN A 502 -5.36 -8.80 -10.19
N LEU A 503 -4.82 -9.67 -11.03
CA LEU A 503 -3.42 -9.79 -11.44
C LEU A 503 -3.26 -9.59 -12.97
N ASP A 504 -4.25 -9.00 -13.63
CA ASP A 504 -4.30 -8.85 -15.08
C ASP A 504 -3.04 -8.17 -15.64
N GLY A 505 -2.31 -8.86 -16.52
CA GLY A 505 -1.06 -8.40 -17.11
C GLY A 505 0.09 -8.17 -16.12
N ALA A 506 0.01 -8.68 -14.89
CA ALA A 506 1.09 -8.57 -13.91
C ALA A 506 2.27 -9.47 -14.30
N GLN A 507 3.49 -8.96 -14.14
CA GLN A 507 4.73 -9.69 -14.38
C GLN A 507 5.41 -9.93 -13.04
N ILE A 508 5.43 -11.18 -12.61
CA ILE A 508 6.06 -11.62 -11.37
C ILE A 508 7.25 -12.48 -11.76
N ALA A 509 8.45 -12.16 -11.30
CA ALA A 509 9.63 -12.89 -11.76
C ALA A 509 9.59 -14.37 -11.35
N ARG A 510 9.31 -14.66 -10.07
CA ARG A 510 9.53 -15.99 -9.51
C ARG A 510 8.23 -16.71 -9.17
N ARG A 511 7.47 -16.26 -8.17
CA ARG A 511 6.33 -17.06 -7.64
C ARG A 511 5.07 -16.25 -7.40
N VAL A 512 3.91 -16.80 -7.79
CA VAL A 512 2.58 -16.40 -7.32
C VAL A 512 2.05 -17.46 -6.35
N ASP A 513 1.83 -17.09 -5.09
CA ASP A 513 1.53 -18.02 -3.99
C ASP A 513 0.21 -17.68 -3.29
N PHE A 514 -0.77 -18.59 -3.36
CA PHE A 514 -2.08 -18.50 -2.74
C PHE A 514 -2.30 -19.58 -1.65
N ARG A 515 -1.23 -20.17 -1.09
CA ARG A 515 -1.33 -21.18 -0.04
C ARG A 515 -2.18 -20.69 1.14
N GLY A 516 -3.23 -21.44 1.46
CA GLY A 516 -4.12 -21.14 2.58
C GLY A 516 -5.06 -19.93 2.38
N ALA A 517 -5.05 -19.33 1.18
CA ALA A 517 -5.87 -18.17 0.87
C ALA A 517 -7.38 -18.49 0.86
N ARG A 518 -8.20 -17.50 1.23
CA ARG A 518 -9.66 -17.50 1.03
C ARG A 518 -10.05 -16.40 0.04
N LEU A 519 -10.46 -16.82 -1.15
CA LEU A 519 -10.81 -15.94 -2.26
C LEU A 519 -12.33 -15.90 -2.42
N GLY A 520 -12.94 -14.74 -2.19
CA GLY A 520 -14.36 -14.49 -2.43
C GLY A 520 -14.59 -13.70 -3.71
N SER A 521 -15.84 -13.41 -4.01
CA SER A 521 -16.22 -12.46 -5.06
C SER A 521 -17.44 -11.63 -4.63
N LEU A 522 -17.64 -10.49 -5.28
CA LEU A 522 -18.89 -9.75 -5.10
C LEU A 522 -19.97 -10.34 -6.02
N PRO A 523 -21.23 -10.50 -5.55
CA PRO A 523 -22.31 -11.11 -6.34
C PRO A 523 -22.54 -10.48 -7.71
N GLN A 524 -22.31 -9.17 -7.81
CA GLN A 524 -22.49 -8.39 -9.04
C GLN A 524 -21.43 -8.69 -10.13
N HIS A 525 -20.24 -9.16 -9.75
CA HIS A 525 -19.12 -9.40 -10.68
C HIS A 525 -18.76 -10.88 -10.80
N GLY A 526 -18.85 -11.64 -9.70
CA GLY A 526 -18.68 -13.09 -9.70
C GLY A 526 -17.27 -13.57 -10.05
N ILE A 527 -16.22 -12.77 -9.89
CA ILE A 527 -14.82 -13.14 -10.16
C ILE A 527 -14.04 -13.18 -8.85
N ALA A 528 -13.46 -14.32 -8.52
CA ALA A 528 -12.61 -14.50 -7.34
C ALA A 528 -11.13 -14.25 -7.63
N LEU A 529 -10.68 -14.61 -8.84
CA LEU A 529 -9.32 -14.37 -9.30
C LEU A 529 -9.33 -14.05 -10.80
N ASP A 530 -8.80 -12.89 -11.17
CA ASP A 530 -8.48 -12.55 -12.56
C ASP A 530 -6.96 -12.52 -12.74
N GLY A 531 -6.40 -13.59 -13.25
CA GLY A 531 -5.01 -13.72 -13.65
C GLY A 531 -4.82 -13.73 -15.15
N SER A 532 -5.62 -12.96 -15.91
CA SER A 532 -5.41 -12.81 -17.35
C SER A 532 -3.99 -12.28 -17.63
N ASP A 533 -3.28 -12.84 -18.61
CA ASP A 533 -1.94 -12.38 -19.04
C ASP A 533 -0.87 -12.31 -17.92
N VAL A 534 -1.06 -13.00 -16.79
CA VAL A 534 -0.08 -13.06 -15.70
C VAL A 534 1.05 -14.04 -16.04
N SER A 535 2.29 -13.68 -15.75
CA SER A 535 3.47 -14.53 -15.97
C SER A 535 4.33 -14.67 -14.70
N ALA A 536 4.75 -15.90 -14.37
CA ALA A 536 5.79 -16.17 -13.35
C ALA A 536 6.51 -17.50 -13.57
N ASP A 537 7.65 -17.75 -12.92
CA ASP A 537 8.28 -19.08 -12.97
C ASP A 537 7.40 -20.16 -12.31
N GLU A 538 6.65 -19.83 -11.26
CA GLU A 538 5.86 -20.79 -10.48
C GLU A 538 4.52 -20.21 -10.03
N PHE A 539 3.44 -20.96 -10.25
CA PHE A 539 2.13 -20.71 -9.64
C PHE A 539 1.84 -21.76 -8.58
N LEU A 540 1.62 -21.34 -7.33
CA LEU A 540 1.13 -22.17 -6.23
C LEU A 540 -0.31 -21.78 -5.90
N LEU A 541 -1.25 -22.41 -6.59
CA LEU A 541 -2.69 -22.16 -6.54
C LEU A 541 -3.37 -23.17 -5.60
N THR A 542 -3.04 -23.13 -4.31
CA THR A 542 -3.56 -24.07 -3.31
C THR A 542 -4.35 -23.33 -2.19
N PRO A 543 -5.53 -22.76 -2.50
CA PRO A 543 -6.36 -22.09 -1.51
C PRO A 543 -6.87 -23.07 -0.45
N ALA A 544 -7.21 -22.55 0.73
CA ALA A 544 -7.72 -23.36 1.85
C ALA A 544 -9.13 -23.89 1.61
N VAL A 545 -9.95 -23.15 0.85
CA VAL A 545 -11.33 -23.48 0.51
C VAL A 545 -11.58 -23.17 -0.96
N PRO A 546 -12.57 -23.81 -1.61
CA PRO A 546 -12.92 -23.48 -2.99
C PRO A 546 -13.23 -21.99 -3.16
N PRO A 547 -12.62 -21.30 -4.14
CA PRO A 547 -12.91 -19.90 -4.40
C PRO A 547 -14.38 -19.64 -4.71
N ASP A 548 -14.96 -18.65 -4.04
CA ASP A 548 -16.37 -18.25 -4.19
C ASP A 548 -16.51 -17.25 -5.35
N GLY A 549 -16.34 -17.75 -6.56
CA GLY A 549 -16.38 -16.97 -7.80
C GLY A 549 -15.49 -17.55 -8.89
N ARG A 550 -15.58 -16.99 -10.09
CA ARG A 550 -14.90 -17.47 -11.29
C ARG A 550 -13.41 -17.21 -11.19
N ILE A 551 -12.62 -18.14 -11.71
CA ILE A 551 -11.18 -17.97 -11.88
C ILE A 551 -10.89 -17.78 -13.37
N VAL A 552 -10.17 -16.72 -13.72
CA VAL A 552 -9.82 -16.38 -15.10
C VAL A 552 -8.30 -16.44 -15.25
N LEU A 553 -7.78 -17.37 -16.04
CA LEU A 553 -6.34 -17.57 -16.31
C LEU A 553 -6.03 -17.47 -17.81
N ARG A 554 -6.75 -16.59 -18.52
CA ARG A 554 -6.60 -16.47 -19.97
C ARG A 554 -5.21 -15.98 -20.33
N ARG A 555 -4.51 -16.69 -21.23
CA ARG A 555 -3.13 -16.38 -21.65
C ARG A 555 -2.13 -16.28 -20.48
N ALA A 556 -2.48 -16.82 -19.31
CA ALA A 556 -1.54 -16.89 -18.20
C ALA A 556 -0.45 -17.93 -18.49
N HIS A 557 0.73 -17.71 -17.93
CA HIS A 557 1.90 -18.57 -18.16
C HIS A 557 2.68 -18.78 -16.88
N CYS A 558 3.00 -20.05 -16.57
CA CYS A 558 4.02 -20.37 -15.58
C CYS A 558 4.98 -21.48 -16.01
N GLY A 559 6.16 -21.56 -15.38
CA GLY A 559 7.02 -22.73 -15.54
C GLY A 559 6.41 -23.93 -14.83
N THR A 560 6.23 -23.83 -13.51
CA THR A 560 5.65 -24.91 -12.68
C THR A 560 4.27 -24.53 -12.15
N LEU A 561 3.32 -25.46 -12.25
CA LEU A 561 1.98 -25.34 -11.66
C LEU A 561 1.84 -26.28 -10.45
N GLY A 562 1.74 -25.71 -9.26
CA GLY A 562 1.27 -26.37 -8.05
C GLY A 562 -0.17 -25.99 -7.76
N ASP A 563 -1.04 -26.98 -7.52
CA ASP A 563 -2.46 -26.76 -7.27
C ASP A 563 -3.04 -27.83 -6.33
N ASN A 564 -4.31 -27.66 -5.96
CA ASN A 564 -5.05 -28.63 -5.15
C ASN A 564 -6.50 -28.78 -5.63
N GLU A 565 -7.22 -29.76 -5.10
CA GLU A 565 -8.64 -29.99 -5.47
C GLU A 565 -9.53 -28.77 -5.20
N ALA A 566 -9.25 -27.99 -4.14
CA ALA A 566 -10.04 -26.82 -3.77
C ALA A 566 -10.00 -25.75 -4.88
N PHE A 567 -8.84 -25.52 -5.49
CA PHE A 567 -8.69 -24.62 -6.63
C PHE A 567 -9.59 -25.02 -7.79
N TRP A 568 -9.57 -26.30 -8.17
CA TRP A 568 -10.37 -26.87 -9.28
C TRP A 568 -11.88 -26.93 -8.97
N ALA A 569 -12.28 -26.84 -7.71
CA ALA A 569 -13.67 -26.89 -7.26
C ALA A 569 -14.34 -25.50 -7.17
N SER A 570 -13.78 -24.46 -7.81
CA SER A 570 -14.37 -23.11 -7.86
C SER A 570 -15.87 -23.12 -8.19
N ALA A 571 -16.64 -22.31 -7.46
CA ALA A 571 -18.10 -22.31 -7.49
C ALA A 571 -18.72 -22.02 -8.88
N THR A 572 -18.02 -21.28 -9.73
CA THR A 572 -18.52 -20.88 -11.07
C THR A 572 -17.58 -21.25 -12.22
N GLY A 573 -16.63 -22.15 -11.94
CA GLY A 573 -15.70 -22.70 -12.92
C GLY A 573 -14.46 -21.84 -13.18
N ILE A 574 -13.62 -22.34 -14.09
CA ILE A 574 -12.31 -21.78 -14.43
C ILE A 574 -12.19 -21.57 -15.94
N GLU A 575 -11.74 -20.37 -16.34
CA GLU A 575 -11.39 -20.05 -17.72
C GLU A 575 -9.90 -20.25 -17.96
N LEU A 576 -9.56 -21.24 -18.79
CA LEU A 576 -8.18 -21.69 -19.05
C LEU A 576 -7.75 -21.48 -20.51
N GLU A 577 -8.36 -20.50 -21.19
CA GLU A 577 -8.07 -20.23 -22.60
C GLU A 577 -6.62 -19.76 -22.76
N ASP A 578 -5.82 -20.49 -23.53
CA ASP A 578 -4.38 -20.26 -23.70
C ASP A 578 -3.57 -20.22 -22.40
N PHE A 579 -4.06 -20.85 -21.32
CA PHE A 579 -3.26 -21.06 -20.11
C PHE A 579 -2.15 -22.08 -20.36
N ARG A 580 -0.90 -21.73 -20.05
CA ARG A 580 0.29 -22.56 -20.30
C ARG A 580 1.10 -22.81 -19.04
N TYR A 581 1.61 -24.04 -18.92
CA TYR A 581 2.51 -24.47 -17.87
C TYR A 581 3.48 -25.55 -18.38
N ASP A 582 4.77 -25.42 -18.03
CA ASP A 582 5.82 -26.32 -18.52
C ASP A 582 5.88 -27.63 -17.72
N ALA A 583 5.61 -27.59 -16.42
CA ALA A 583 5.63 -28.72 -15.52
C ALA A 583 4.52 -28.64 -14.44
N LEU A 584 4.19 -29.79 -13.86
CA LEU A 584 3.37 -29.88 -12.65
C LEU A 584 4.31 -29.95 -11.44
N GLN A 585 3.88 -29.41 -10.29
CA GLN A 585 4.68 -29.48 -9.06
C GLN A 585 4.77 -30.93 -8.53
N GLU A 586 3.68 -31.67 -8.63
CA GLU A 586 3.62 -33.09 -8.32
C GLU A 586 3.59 -33.88 -9.64
N ASP A 587 4.64 -34.65 -9.88
CA ASP A 587 4.75 -35.48 -11.08
C ASP A 587 3.80 -36.68 -11.01
N ILE A 588 3.16 -36.99 -12.14
CA ILE A 588 2.33 -38.19 -12.29
C ILE A 588 3.23 -39.36 -12.70
N ALA A 589 3.39 -40.33 -11.80
CA ALA A 589 4.16 -41.55 -12.06
C ALA A 589 3.65 -42.29 -13.31
N LEU A 590 4.54 -43.02 -13.99
CA LEU A 590 4.23 -43.71 -15.24
C LEU A 590 3.17 -44.81 -15.09
N ASP A 591 3.02 -45.37 -13.90
CA ASP A 591 2.09 -46.46 -13.56
C ASP A 591 0.81 -45.99 -12.85
N ASP A 592 0.69 -44.69 -12.56
CA ASP A 592 -0.47 -44.12 -11.85
C ASP A 592 -1.57 -43.65 -12.79
N ASP A 593 -2.25 -44.62 -13.42
CA ASP A 593 -3.44 -44.39 -14.25
C ASP A 593 -4.57 -43.67 -13.49
N ARG A 594 -4.63 -43.81 -12.14
CA ARG A 594 -5.68 -43.22 -11.32
C ARG A 594 -5.47 -41.72 -11.15
N ALA A 595 -4.24 -41.28 -10.93
CA ALA A 595 -3.90 -39.87 -10.83
C ALA A 595 -4.24 -39.10 -12.11
N ILE A 596 -3.94 -39.68 -13.29
CA ILE A 596 -4.28 -39.02 -14.56
C ILE A 596 -5.79 -38.97 -14.81
N ASP A 597 -6.54 -40.04 -14.54
CA ASP A 597 -8.00 -40.03 -14.70
C ASP A 597 -8.65 -39.02 -13.73
N HIS A 598 -8.13 -38.92 -12.50
CA HIS A 598 -8.55 -37.92 -11.53
C HIS A 598 -8.28 -36.49 -12.03
N ARG A 599 -7.08 -36.21 -12.56
CA ARG A 599 -6.72 -34.91 -13.14
C ARG A 599 -7.63 -34.51 -14.31
N ILE A 600 -7.95 -35.45 -15.19
CA ILE A 600 -8.89 -35.23 -16.31
C ILE A 600 -10.30 -34.93 -15.80
N ALA A 601 -10.73 -35.60 -14.72
CA ALA A 601 -12.02 -35.34 -14.09
C ALA A 601 -12.08 -33.94 -13.45
N LEU A 602 -11.02 -33.51 -12.77
CA LEU A 602 -10.90 -32.15 -12.23
C LEU A 602 -11.00 -31.10 -13.34
N LEU A 603 -10.20 -31.22 -14.40
CA LEU A 603 -10.25 -30.32 -15.56
C LEU A 603 -11.65 -30.24 -16.17
N ARG A 604 -12.28 -31.41 -16.39
CA ARG A 604 -13.62 -31.48 -16.97
C ARG A 604 -14.68 -30.82 -16.09
N LYS A 605 -14.60 -31.00 -14.77
CA LYS A 605 -15.53 -30.43 -13.80
C LYS A 605 -15.36 -28.92 -13.68
N ALA A 606 -14.13 -28.43 -13.77
CA ALA A 606 -13.81 -27.02 -13.61
C ALA A 606 -14.19 -26.16 -14.83
N MET A 607 -14.16 -26.72 -16.05
CA MET A 607 -14.49 -25.99 -17.27
C MET A 607 -16.00 -25.90 -17.50
N ASP A 608 -16.47 -24.70 -17.86
CA ASP A 608 -17.83 -24.51 -18.37
C ASP A 608 -17.88 -24.92 -19.86
N GLY A 609 -18.53 -26.05 -20.12
CA GLY A 609 -18.61 -26.65 -21.45
C GLY A 609 -17.33 -27.35 -21.92
N TYR A 610 -17.37 -27.86 -23.16
CA TYR A 610 -16.22 -28.54 -23.75
C TYR A 610 -15.27 -27.53 -24.41
N ARG A 611 -14.03 -27.47 -23.91
CA ARG A 611 -12.93 -26.71 -24.53
C ARG A 611 -11.74 -27.63 -24.79
N PRO A 612 -11.20 -27.70 -26.03
CA PRO A 612 -10.13 -28.63 -26.36
C PRO A 612 -8.74 -28.20 -25.83
N GLY A 613 -8.47 -26.90 -25.77
CA GLY A 613 -7.13 -26.35 -25.47
C GLY A 613 -6.50 -26.84 -24.17
N PRO A 614 -7.21 -26.81 -23.02
CA PRO A 614 -6.64 -27.27 -21.74
C PRO A 614 -6.22 -28.74 -21.73
N TYR A 615 -6.88 -29.60 -22.52
CA TYR A 615 -6.46 -31.00 -22.70
C TYR A 615 -5.20 -31.12 -23.57
N ASP A 616 -5.04 -30.27 -24.58
CA ASP A 616 -3.82 -30.23 -25.38
C ASP A 616 -2.63 -29.77 -24.55
N GLN A 617 -2.82 -28.77 -23.69
CA GLN A 617 -1.79 -28.31 -22.76
C GLN A 617 -1.35 -29.43 -21.83
N LEU A 618 -2.28 -30.12 -21.15
CA LEU A 618 -1.95 -31.23 -20.27
C LEU A 618 -1.20 -32.35 -21.00
N ALA A 619 -1.66 -32.71 -22.21
CA ALA A 619 -1.00 -33.74 -23.03
C ALA A 619 0.39 -33.31 -23.51
N ALA A 620 0.61 -32.03 -23.77
CA ALA A 620 1.93 -31.49 -24.13
C ALA A 620 2.90 -31.57 -22.94
N THR A 621 2.46 -31.13 -21.75
CA THR A 621 3.24 -31.20 -20.51
C THR A 621 3.64 -32.65 -20.17
N LEU A 622 2.71 -33.60 -20.27
CA LEU A 622 3.00 -35.02 -20.03
C LEU A 622 3.99 -35.61 -21.04
N ARG A 623 3.96 -35.18 -22.31
CA ARG A 623 4.97 -35.61 -23.29
C ARG A 623 6.34 -35.04 -22.98
N ALA A 624 6.39 -33.76 -22.58
CA ALA A 624 7.64 -33.10 -22.22
C ALA A 624 8.33 -33.78 -21.03
N SER A 625 7.56 -34.34 -20.10
CA SER A 625 8.10 -35.16 -18.98
C SER A 625 8.38 -36.62 -19.33
N GLY A 626 8.17 -37.05 -20.58
CA GLY A 626 8.39 -38.43 -21.03
C GLY A 626 7.23 -39.40 -20.77
N ASN A 627 6.09 -38.92 -20.24
CA ASN A 627 4.89 -39.72 -19.98
C ASN A 627 3.96 -39.79 -21.20
N GLU A 628 4.39 -40.49 -22.24
CA GLU A 628 3.68 -40.57 -23.53
C GLU A 628 2.35 -41.34 -23.46
N GLU A 629 2.27 -42.35 -22.57
CA GLU A 629 1.08 -43.18 -22.41
C GLU A 629 -0.07 -42.37 -21.82
N HIS A 630 0.16 -41.64 -20.71
CA HIS A 630 -0.83 -40.75 -20.13
C HIS A 630 -1.20 -39.60 -21.08
N ALA A 631 -0.24 -39.03 -21.82
CA ALA A 631 -0.54 -38.02 -22.83
C ALA A 631 -1.51 -38.54 -23.92
N SER A 632 -1.33 -39.79 -24.35
CA SER A 632 -2.22 -40.45 -25.31
C SER A 632 -3.61 -40.70 -24.71
N THR A 633 -3.68 -41.04 -23.42
CA THR A 633 -4.93 -41.19 -22.67
C THR A 633 -5.69 -39.86 -22.57
N VAL A 634 -5.02 -38.74 -22.29
CA VAL A 634 -5.62 -37.40 -22.28
C VAL A 634 -6.22 -37.05 -23.64
N LEU A 635 -5.48 -37.27 -24.74
CA LEU A 635 -5.98 -36.98 -26.08
C LEU A 635 -7.13 -37.89 -26.52
N LEU A 636 -7.14 -39.15 -26.09
CA LEU A 636 -8.27 -40.05 -26.27
C LEU A 636 -9.51 -39.51 -25.57
N LYS A 637 -9.39 -39.09 -24.30
CA LYS A 637 -10.49 -38.49 -23.52
C LYS A 637 -10.95 -37.16 -24.14
N LYS A 638 -10.02 -36.33 -24.65
CA LYS A 638 -10.34 -35.12 -25.41
C LYS A 638 -11.27 -35.42 -26.60
N GLN A 639 -10.98 -36.43 -27.41
CA GLN A 639 -11.85 -36.81 -28.54
C GLN A 639 -13.19 -37.40 -28.06
N GLN A 640 -13.18 -38.22 -27.01
CA GLN A 640 -14.41 -38.73 -26.40
C GLN A 640 -15.34 -37.57 -25.98
N PHE A 641 -14.82 -36.58 -25.26
CA PHE A 641 -15.61 -35.44 -24.78
C PHE A 641 -16.10 -34.54 -25.92
N ARG A 642 -15.34 -34.42 -27.01
CA ARG A 642 -15.79 -33.74 -28.24
C ARG A 642 -17.05 -34.38 -28.80
N TYR A 643 -17.06 -35.71 -28.95
CA TYR A 643 -18.21 -36.43 -29.47
C TYR A 643 -19.40 -36.39 -28.51
N GLU A 644 -19.17 -36.47 -27.19
CA GLU A 644 -20.22 -36.28 -26.19
C GLU A 644 -20.84 -34.87 -26.26
N ALA A 645 -20.03 -33.84 -26.48
CA ALA A 645 -20.52 -32.47 -26.67
C ALA A 645 -21.28 -32.31 -27.99
N LEU A 646 -20.79 -32.88 -29.11
CA LEU A 646 -21.47 -32.87 -30.41
C LEU A 646 -22.83 -33.58 -30.35
N ALA A 647 -22.90 -34.73 -29.69
CA ALA A 647 -24.13 -35.50 -29.56
C ALA A 647 -25.22 -34.72 -28.77
N LYS A 648 -24.82 -33.92 -27.77
CA LYS A 648 -25.73 -33.01 -27.06
C LYS A 648 -26.23 -31.85 -27.95
N GLY A 649 -25.42 -31.39 -28.90
CA GLY A 649 -25.78 -30.32 -29.83
C GLY A 649 -26.77 -30.72 -30.93
N PHE A 650 -26.72 -31.97 -31.42
CA PHE A 650 -27.57 -32.47 -32.50
C PHE A 650 -28.72 -33.35 -31.99
N LYS A 651 -29.92 -32.77 -31.82
CA LYS A 651 -31.11 -33.51 -31.31
C LYS A 651 -31.54 -34.72 -32.16
N PHE A 652 -31.42 -34.65 -33.49
CA PHE A 652 -31.89 -35.72 -34.39
C PHE A 652 -30.80 -36.77 -34.70
N PHE A 653 -29.55 -36.33 -34.87
CA PHE A 653 -28.44 -37.22 -35.26
C PHE A 653 -27.57 -37.70 -34.08
N GLY A 654 -27.85 -37.25 -32.85
CA GLY A 654 -27.11 -37.63 -31.63
C GLY A 654 -26.89 -39.13 -31.43
N PRO A 655 -27.90 -40.02 -31.64
CA PRO A 655 -27.70 -41.46 -31.52
C PRO A 655 -26.65 -42.02 -32.49
N GLY A 656 -26.61 -41.52 -33.73
CA GLY A 656 -25.60 -41.91 -34.73
C GLY A 656 -24.19 -41.50 -34.31
N VAL A 657 -24.05 -40.32 -33.71
CA VAL A 657 -22.76 -39.83 -33.16
C VAL A 657 -22.28 -40.73 -32.02
N HIS A 658 -23.18 -41.20 -31.15
CA HIS A 658 -22.83 -42.13 -30.08
C HIS A 658 -22.38 -43.51 -30.61
N VAL A 659 -23.09 -44.07 -31.60
CA VAL A 659 -22.71 -45.36 -32.23
C VAL A 659 -21.35 -45.24 -32.92
N TRP A 660 -21.13 -44.15 -33.66
CA TRP A 660 -19.85 -43.90 -34.31
C TRP A 660 -18.70 -43.74 -33.31
N SER A 661 -18.94 -42.96 -32.25
CA SER A 661 -18.00 -42.75 -31.15
C SER A 661 -17.67 -44.07 -30.44
N TRP A 662 -18.65 -44.94 -30.23
CA TRP A 662 -18.47 -46.27 -29.65
C TRP A 662 -17.63 -47.18 -30.56
N LEU A 663 -17.95 -47.25 -31.85
CA LEU A 663 -17.18 -48.01 -32.85
C LEU A 663 -15.71 -47.58 -32.86
N GLN A 664 -15.43 -46.27 -32.94
CA GLN A 664 -14.07 -45.74 -32.95
C GLN A 664 -13.31 -46.00 -31.64
N ARG A 665 -13.99 -45.91 -30.49
CA ARG A 665 -13.39 -46.16 -29.17
C ARG A 665 -13.02 -47.63 -28.98
N SER A 666 -13.92 -48.53 -29.40
CA SER A 666 -13.76 -49.99 -29.27
C SER A 666 -12.70 -50.54 -30.22
N MET A 667 -12.71 -50.11 -31.49
CA MET A 667 -11.78 -50.65 -32.49
C MET A 667 -10.37 -50.03 -32.40
N VAL A 668 -10.26 -48.71 -32.20
CA VAL A 668 -8.98 -47.99 -32.41
C VAL A 668 -8.64 -46.97 -31.31
N GLY A 669 -9.54 -46.74 -30.35
CA GLY A 669 -9.37 -45.68 -29.35
C GLY A 669 -9.17 -44.30 -29.98
N TYR A 670 -9.93 -43.98 -31.04
CA TYR A 670 -9.78 -42.76 -31.86
C TYR A 670 -8.39 -42.58 -32.51
N GLY A 671 -7.65 -43.67 -32.72
CA GLY A 671 -6.30 -43.62 -33.32
C GLY A 671 -5.17 -43.46 -32.31
N PHE A 672 -5.47 -43.42 -31.00
CA PHE A 672 -4.46 -43.35 -29.94
C PHE A 672 -4.10 -44.72 -29.34
N ARG A 673 -4.86 -45.79 -29.65
CA ARG A 673 -4.57 -47.16 -29.18
C ARG A 673 -4.72 -48.19 -30.32
N PRO A 674 -3.84 -48.17 -31.34
CA PRO A 674 -3.97 -49.00 -32.54
C PRO A 674 -3.85 -50.51 -32.27
N VAL A 675 -3.20 -50.93 -31.18
CA VAL A 675 -3.07 -52.34 -30.78
C VAL A 675 -4.43 -53.03 -30.57
N ARG A 676 -5.49 -52.28 -30.22
CA ARG A 676 -6.85 -52.84 -30.12
C ARG A 676 -7.36 -53.40 -31.44
N ALA A 677 -6.98 -52.79 -32.57
CA ALA A 677 -7.39 -53.26 -33.89
C ALA A 677 -6.76 -54.63 -34.22
N LEU A 678 -5.54 -54.91 -33.73
CA LEU A 678 -4.93 -56.24 -33.82
C LEU A 678 -5.72 -57.28 -33.01
N GLY A 679 -6.18 -56.91 -31.81
CA GLY A 679 -7.06 -57.76 -31.00
C GLY A 679 -8.39 -58.06 -31.69
N TRP A 680 -8.99 -57.09 -32.39
CA TRP A 680 -10.18 -57.31 -33.21
C TRP A 680 -9.91 -58.18 -34.44
N LEU A 681 -8.78 -58.00 -35.12
CA LEU A 681 -8.36 -58.89 -36.21
C LEU A 681 -8.21 -60.34 -35.71
N LEU A 682 -7.60 -60.54 -34.55
CA LEU A 682 -7.45 -61.87 -33.94
C LEU A 682 -8.80 -62.45 -33.48
N THR A 683 -9.68 -61.61 -32.94
CA THR A 683 -11.04 -62.02 -32.55
C THR A 683 -11.86 -62.43 -33.77
N LEU A 684 -11.84 -61.64 -34.85
CA LEU A 684 -12.46 -62.00 -36.11
C LEU A 684 -11.83 -63.29 -36.65
N LEU A 685 -10.50 -63.43 -36.61
CA LEU A 685 -9.84 -64.64 -37.05
C LEU A 685 -10.38 -65.89 -36.33
N VAL A 686 -10.53 -65.83 -35.00
CA VAL A 686 -11.11 -66.93 -34.22
C VAL A 686 -12.58 -67.16 -34.61
N LEU A 687 -13.40 -66.10 -34.66
CA LEU A 687 -14.83 -66.21 -34.99
C LEU A 687 -15.07 -66.76 -36.41
N GLY A 688 -14.30 -66.32 -37.39
CA GLY A 688 -14.36 -66.82 -38.76
C GLY A 688 -13.86 -68.26 -38.84
N SER A 689 -12.77 -68.61 -38.14
CA SER A 689 -12.28 -69.99 -38.09
C SER A 689 -13.31 -70.94 -37.50
N LEU A 690 -14.06 -70.50 -36.47
CA LEU A 690 -15.16 -71.26 -35.90
C LEU A 690 -16.35 -71.34 -36.87
N TRP A 691 -16.79 -70.22 -37.44
CA TRP A 691 -17.91 -70.18 -38.39
C TRP A 691 -17.66 -71.09 -39.61
N PHE A 692 -16.53 -70.89 -40.28
CA PHE A 692 -16.17 -71.66 -41.47
C PHE A 692 -15.74 -73.09 -41.13
N GLY A 693 -15.26 -73.35 -39.92
CA GLY A 693 -14.91 -74.69 -39.43
C GLY A 693 -16.11 -75.57 -39.09
N PHE A 694 -17.23 -74.98 -38.63
CA PHE A 694 -18.47 -75.70 -38.34
C PHE A 694 -19.42 -75.83 -39.54
N GLY A 695 -19.25 -75.01 -40.58
CA GLY A 695 -20.02 -75.14 -41.81
C GLY A 695 -19.61 -76.37 -42.61
N VAL A 696 -20.59 -77.23 -42.92
CA VAL A 696 -20.43 -78.40 -43.78
C VAL A 696 -21.28 -78.18 -45.02
N ASP A 697 -20.69 -78.30 -46.21
CA ASP A 697 -21.40 -78.15 -47.47
C ASP A 697 -21.75 -79.52 -48.05
N ASP A 698 -23.03 -79.73 -48.37
CA ASP A 698 -23.52 -80.93 -49.06
C ASP A 698 -23.34 -80.75 -50.58
N CYS A 699 -22.09 -80.73 -51.06
CA CYS A 699 -21.76 -80.45 -52.46
C CYS A 699 -21.91 -81.64 -53.42
N VAL A 700 -22.58 -82.71 -52.99
CA VAL A 700 -22.71 -83.97 -53.73
C VAL A 700 -23.56 -83.83 -55.01
N THR A 701 -24.23 -82.70 -55.26
CA THR A 701 -25.19 -82.54 -56.37
C THR A 701 -24.82 -81.54 -57.47
N LYS A 702 -23.63 -80.91 -57.46
CA LYS A 702 -23.22 -79.93 -58.50
C LYS A 702 -22.03 -80.43 -59.35
N PRO A 703 -22.14 -80.49 -60.70
CA PRO A 703 -21.14 -81.13 -61.57
C PRO A 703 -19.79 -80.40 -61.71
N ASN A 704 -19.68 -79.15 -61.24
CA ASN A 704 -18.50 -78.31 -61.45
C ASN A 704 -17.64 -78.10 -60.19
N LEU A 705 -17.91 -78.80 -59.09
CA LEU A 705 -17.21 -78.64 -57.80
C LEU A 705 -16.54 -79.95 -57.37
N THR A 706 -15.34 -79.87 -56.81
CA THR A 706 -14.59 -81.02 -56.28
C THR A 706 -14.64 -81.06 -54.75
N VAL A 707 -14.96 -82.22 -54.16
CA VAL A 707 -15.07 -82.38 -52.71
C VAL A 707 -13.67 -82.55 -52.08
N SER A 708 -13.32 -81.71 -51.10
CA SER A 708 -12.07 -81.82 -50.34
C SER A 708 -12.35 -81.66 -48.85
N GLY A 709 -12.59 -82.79 -48.17
CA GLY A 709 -12.97 -82.82 -46.76
C GLY A 709 -14.40 -82.30 -46.51
N PRO A 710 -14.64 -81.43 -45.51
CA PRO A 710 -15.97 -80.89 -45.20
C PRO A 710 -16.43 -79.73 -46.12
N ARG A 711 -15.60 -79.31 -47.09
CA ARG A 711 -15.83 -78.19 -48.01
C ARG A 711 -15.45 -78.56 -49.46
N CYS A 712 -15.78 -77.68 -50.39
CA CYS A 712 -15.72 -77.97 -51.83
C CYS A 712 -14.90 -76.90 -52.56
N LEU A 713 -14.07 -77.34 -53.50
CA LEU A 713 -13.20 -76.50 -54.32
C LEU A 713 -13.94 -76.03 -55.57
N VAL A 714 -13.64 -74.81 -56.01
CA VAL A 714 -14.28 -74.15 -57.16
C VAL A 714 -13.75 -74.69 -58.50
N ASN A 715 -12.47 -75.07 -58.58
CA ASN A 715 -11.83 -75.59 -59.78
C ASN A 715 -11.30 -77.01 -59.55
N GLN A 716 -11.41 -77.87 -60.58
CA GLN A 716 -10.94 -79.26 -60.52
C GLN A 716 -9.41 -79.41 -60.55
N ASP A 717 -8.70 -78.39 -61.06
CA ASP A 717 -7.23 -78.39 -61.19
C ASP A 717 -6.50 -78.03 -59.88
N ASP A 718 -7.21 -77.52 -58.86
CA ASP A 718 -6.66 -77.15 -57.54
C ASP A 718 -6.41 -78.40 -56.66
N THR A 719 -5.48 -79.26 -57.09
CA THR A 719 -5.15 -80.53 -56.41
C THR A 719 -4.15 -80.34 -55.26
N GLY A 720 -4.31 -81.08 -54.16
CA GLY A 720 -3.37 -81.11 -53.03
C GLY A 720 -3.62 -80.12 -51.88
N LEU A 721 -4.66 -79.30 -51.94
CA LEU A 721 -5.06 -78.37 -50.87
C LEU A 721 -5.95 -79.05 -49.82
N GLN A 722 -5.56 -78.94 -48.54
CA GLN A 722 -6.37 -79.37 -47.41
C GLN A 722 -7.19 -78.20 -46.86
N TRP A 723 -8.47 -78.44 -46.57
CA TRP A 723 -9.33 -77.42 -45.94
C TRP A 723 -8.77 -77.01 -44.59
N ASN A 724 -8.41 -75.73 -44.48
CA ASN A 724 -8.00 -75.13 -43.22
C ASN A 724 -8.81 -73.84 -43.00
N PRO A 725 -9.79 -73.85 -42.09
CA PRO A 725 -10.66 -72.70 -41.88
C PRO A 725 -9.90 -71.48 -41.33
N VAL A 726 -8.77 -71.69 -40.66
CA VAL A 726 -7.90 -70.61 -40.17
C VAL A 726 -7.21 -69.91 -41.35
N LEU A 727 -6.56 -70.66 -42.24
CA LEU A 727 -5.89 -70.10 -43.41
C LEU A 727 -6.88 -69.37 -44.33
N TYR A 728 -8.06 -69.94 -44.55
CA TYR A 728 -9.13 -69.28 -45.29
C TYR A 728 -9.57 -67.95 -44.64
N THR A 729 -9.73 -67.94 -43.31
CA THR A 729 -10.14 -66.72 -42.59
C THR A 729 -9.04 -65.66 -42.56
N ILE A 730 -7.76 -66.04 -42.43
CA ILE A 730 -6.62 -65.11 -42.54
C ILE A 730 -6.64 -64.41 -43.90
N ASP A 731 -6.89 -65.17 -44.96
CA ASP A 731 -6.95 -64.67 -46.34
C ASP A 731 -8.08 -63.65 -46.59
N LEU A 732 -9.16 -63.75 -45.81
CA LEU A 732 -10.24 -62.77 -45.82
C LEU A 732 -9.85 -61.49 -45.05
N LEU A 733 -9.12 -61.62 -43.94
CA LEU A 733 -8.82 -60.51 -43.03
C LEU A 733 -7.55 -59.73 -43.38
N VAL A 734 -6.57 -60.34 -44.04
CA VAL A 734 -5.29 -59.73 -44.41
C VAL A 734 -5.30 -59.37 -45.89
N PRO A 735 -5.66 -58.13 -46.28
CA PRO A 735 -5.90 -57.79 -47.68
C PRO A 735 -4.62 -57.71 -48.54
N ILE A 736 -3.44 -57.64 -47.92
CA ILE A 736 -2.17 -57.37 -48.60
C ILE A 736 -1.46 -58.67 -49.01
N VAL A 737 -1.69 -59.77 -48.30
CA VAL A 737 -1.01 -61.05 -48.50
C VAL A 737 -2.05 -62.10 -48.86
N ASP A 738 -1.92 -62.70 -50.05
CA ASP A 738 -2.76 -63.79 -50.51
C ASP A 738 -2.07 -65.13 -50.22
N PHE A 739 -2.66 -65.92 -49.32
CA PHE A 739 -2.27 -67.28 -48.95
C PHE A 739 -2.95 -68.33 -49.83
N GLY A 740 -3.68 -67.91 -50.88
CA GLY A 740 -4.20 -68.78 -51.94
C GLY A 740 -5.41 -69.62 -51.55
N ASN A 741 -6.20 -69.20 -50.57
CA ASN A 741 -7.41 -69.89 -50.11
C ASN A 741 -8.69 -69.14 -50.50
N LYS A 742 -8.73 -67.81 -50.45
CA LYS A 742 -9.93 -66.98 -50.59
C LYS A 742 -10.81 -67.26 -51.82
N SER A 743 -10.21 -67.55 -52.97
CA SER A 743 -10.90 -67.76 -54.25
C SER A 743 -11.08 -69.23 -54.64
N ARG A 744 -10.52 -70.16 -53.85
CA ARG A 744 -10.48 -71.59 -54.18
C ARG A 744 -11.62 -72.40 -53.57
N TRP A 745 -12.26 -71.88 -52.52
CA TRP A 745 -13.32 -72.57 -51.80
C TRP A 745 -14.71 -72.04 -52.18
N TYR A 746 -15.64 -72.95 -52.42
CA TYR A 746 -17.01 -72.62 -52.79
C TYR A 746 -17.78 -72.13 -51.55
N MET A 747 -18.33 -70.91 -51.62
CA MET A 747 -19.11 -70.30 -50.54
C MET A 747 -20.49 -69.92 -51.08
N HIS A 748 -21.56 -70.35 -50.41
CA HIS A 748 -22.93 -70.05 -50.84
C HIS A 748 -23.82 -69.55 -49.71
N GLY A 749 -24.96 -68.95 -50.06
CA GLY A 749 -25.96 -68.52 -49.08
C GLY A 749 -25.38 -67.52 -48.07
N MET A 750 -25.48 -67.84 -46.78
CA MET A 750 -24.99 -66.99 -45.69
C MET A 750 -23.46 -66.88 -45.67
N ASP A 751 -22.72 -67.92 -46.07
CA ASP A 751 -21.26 -67.93 -46.03
C ASP A 751 -20.62 -66.90 -46.95
N ASN A 752 -21.26 -66.60 -48.08
CA ASN A 752 -20.79 -65.56 -49.01
C ASN A 752 -20.91 -64.15 -48.39
N TRP A 753 -22.03 -63.87 -47.71
CA TRP A 753 -22.22 -62.59 -47.01
C TRP A 753 -21.27 -62.43 -45.82
N VAL A 754 -21.01 -63.52 -45.08
CA VAL A 754 -20.03 -63.53 -43.99
C VAL A 754 -18.62 -63.30 -44.53
N ALA A 755 -18.20 -64.01 -45.60
CA ALA A 755 -16.90 -63.81 -46.22
C ALA A 755 -16.69 -62.39 -46.76
N ALA A 756 -17.72 -61.80 -47.37
CA ALA A 756 -17.69 -60.40 -47.82
C ALA A 756 -17.56 -59.42 -46.64
N GLY A 757 -18.29 -59.65 -45.54
CA GLY A 757 -18.21 -58.85 -44.32
C GLY A 757 -16.84 -58.92 -43.64
N PHE A 758 -16.23 -60.11 -43.61
CA PHE A 758 -14.86 -60.31 -43.13
C PHE A 758 -13.84 -59.61 -44.02
N THR A 759 -13.99 -59.70 -45.34
CA THR A 759 -13.12 -58.96 -46.29
C THR A 759 -13.20 -57.46 -46.06
N ALA A 760 -14.40 -56.89 -45.95
CA ALA A 760 -14.58 -55.46 -45.69
C ALA A 760 -13.99 -55.04 -44.34
N SER A 761 -14.23 -55.83 -43.29
CA SER A 761 -13.68 -55.57 -41.95
C SER A 761 -12.15 -55.67 -41.92
N GLY A 762 -11.58 -56.64 -42.65
CA GLY A 762 -10.15 -56.80 -42.84
C GLY A 762 -9.50 -55.57 -43.47
N TRP A 763 -10.08 -55.04 -44.56
CA TRP A 763 -9.62 -53.78 -45.16
C TRP A 763 -9.65 -52.60 -44.18
N VAL A 764 -10.74 -52.42 -43.42
CA VAL A 764 -10.88 -51.31 -42.47
C VAL A 764 -9.87 -51.44 -41.31
N LEU A 765 -9.74 -52.63 -40.71
CA LEU A 765 -8.84 -52.84 -39.59
C LEU A 765 -7.36 -52.84 -40.02
N ALA A 766 -7.02 -53.46 -41.14
CA ALA A 766 -5.64 -53.50 -41.64
C ALA A 766 -5.14 -52.10 -42.04
N THR A 767 -5.97 -51.30 -42.72
CA THR A 767 -5.62 -49.89 -43.04
C THR A 767 -5.44 -49.05 -41.77
N THR A 768 -6.25 -49.30 -40.76
CA THR A 768 -6.14 -48.64 -39.45
C THR A 768 -4.86 -49.02 -38.72
N VAL A 769 -4.50 -50.31 -38.67
CA VAL A 769 -3.25 -50.80 -38.09
C VAL A 769 -2.05 -50.20 -38.83
N ALA A 770 -2.08 -50.21 -40.16
CA ALA A 770 -1.04 -49.61 -40.99
C ALA A 770 -0.88 -48.11 -40.73
N ALA A 771 -1.99 -47.36 -40.64
CA ALA A 771 -1.97 -45.94 -40.29
C ALA A 771 -1.44 -45.70 -38.87
N GLY A 772 -1.80 -46.56 -37.91
CA GLY A 772 -1.32 -46.49 -36.53
C GLY A 772 0.19 -46.77 -36.41
N ILE A 773 0.68 -47.83 -37.06
CA ILE A 773 2.10 -48.19 -37.12
C ILE A 773 2.89 -47.10 -37.86
N SER A 774 2.39 -46.58 -38.98
CA SER A 774 3.03 -45.47 -39.70
C SER A 774 3.18 -44.24 -38.81
N ARG A 775 2.20 -43.95 -37.95
CA ARG A 775 2.26 -42.83 -37.00
C ARG A 775 3.25 -43.07 -35.85
N MET A 776 3.42 -44.32 -35.41
CA MET A 776 4.47 -44.71 -34.46
C MET A 776 5.87 -44.63 -35.06
N LEU A 777 6.02 -45.02 -36.33
CA LEU A 777 7.29 -45.01 -37.05
C LEU A 777 7.73 -43.62 -37.54
N ARG A 778 6.79 -42.67 -37.69
CA ARG A 778 7.07 -41.26 -38.04
C ARG A 778 7.51 -40.39 -36.85
N ARG A 779 7.92 -41.00 -35.73
CA ARG A 779 8.60 -40.29 -34.65
C ARG A 779 10.00 -39.91 -35.12
N ASP A 780 10.10 -38.68 -35.62
CA ASP A 780 11.27 -37.80 -35.75
C ASP A 780 11.27 -37.10 -37.11
N ASN A 781 10.61 -35.95 -37.15
CA ASN A 781 11.03 -34.72 -37.83
C ASN A 781 10.15 -33.55 -37.36
#